data_AF-A0A3C1VDN4-F1
#
_entry.id   AF-A0A3C1VDN4-F1
#
_cell.length_a   1.000
_cell.length_b   1.000
_cell.length_c   1.000
_cell.angle_alpha   90.00
_cell.angle_beta   90.00
_cell.angle_gamma   90.00
#
_symmetry.space_group_name_H-M   'P 1'
#
loop_
_entity.id
_entity.type
_entity.pdbx_description
1 polymer ?
#
loop_
_entity_poly.entity_id
_entity_poly.type
_entity_poly.pdbx_seq_one_letter_code
_entity_poly.pdbx_strand_id
1 'polypeptide(L)'
;MQNLHFVPTVFSRGVLTLTLVVFATLGALSSGTAAIATIDPTKTYQTIEGLGGATAFYAGWITAHPYKQEIYTNAFAGLNLSMLRLGDWYRYPAMLAGFDSAATEIVANGNRVLGHPVPVYMSSWSPPAFLKSNGQVANSGTLIYTNGSFAYTNFAQYWYDSIQAYKSNGVTMTWISIQNEPDWVAGYDSCIFHPTEDTVNGTNYASYSKALDAVYNKLTNLPSPPKLLAPEPVHIAYNDLKNYAATMNANSFYGVAHHLYGDGGGTGDSFLGNLSSAAAIFPSKPHFMTEYGDVQDMIECANLIHNELVVEQVSGYNHWSLVWPGTSGGLIQIENPFASQSTWTNAPPGTPTQSHGWWYSPSYWSMKHFSYFINPGYKRVSVTDNDNNVRSSAFLSPDNLRLVVVLINTNATVSSAMNFNFGTFSVGKSGVYQTANTNYYFQSLGSLTNGQVLPPRSLTTVVLDQNVYVGPATNPSPACGASGVALSSALSWTPGSNALAHAVYLGVDSNAVAQATPASPQFLGMMTVTNFYPPLAGGATNFWRVDEMIGANTNIGAVWSFSTAPVPALAHRYSFSETGGTTVADSIGGPGWNGTLPGGGTFSSGQLTLVSASSQYVSLPAGIMSTFSNFTIEAWVKLNTTANWSRIFDFGSGTTTYMFLTPQNGSTSRLRFAITTSGGGGEQQINGTSALAAGTSYHVAVTLNGYTGILYLNGVAVGTNNAMTLRPSGLGSTGNNYLGKSQYADPYLNGLMDEFRIYNVALSPAEIAATYALGSNQLLSTNSPTITFSMSANNPTLSWPLDSAGFTVQSRTNLILGNWVNVTLPTPQIVGGQWQVTLPVTASTPSTFYRLLK
;
A
#
# COMPACT_ATOMS: atom_id res chain seq x y z
N MET A 1 -38.59 31.83 -8.03
CA MET A 1 -38.17 30.74 -8.94
C MET A 1 -36.71 30.45 -8.66
N GLN A 2 -36.45 29.49 -7.77
CA GLN A 2 -35.11 29.07 -7.35
C GLN A 2 -34.99 27.58 -7.71
N ASN A 3 -33.94 27.24 -8.45
CA ASN A 3 -33.65 25.86 -8.86
C ASN A 3 -33.03 25.11 -7.67
N LEU A 4 -33.74 24.11 -7.18
CA LEU A 4 -33.25 23.09 -6.25
C LEU A 4 -32.48 22.03 -7.05
N HIS A 5 -31.22 21.80 -6.70
CA HIS A 5 -30.46 20.64 -7.15
C HIS A 5 -30.62 19.48 -6.17
N PHE A 6 -31.18 18.37 -6.63
CA PHE A 6 -31.27 17.10 -5.92
C PHE A 6 -30.12 16.18 -6.38
N VAL A 7 -29.44 15.52 -5.45
CA VAL A 7 -28.56 14.37 -5.72
C VAL A 7 -29.28 13.11 -5.22
N PRO A 8 -29.56 12.10 -6.06
CA PRO A 8 -30.21 10.87 -5.62
C PRO A 8 -29.17 9.81 -5.22
N THR A 9 -29.29 9.29 -4.00
CA THR A 9 -28.74 7.97 -3.63
C THR A 9 -29.88 6.97 -3.53
N VAL A 10 -29.90 5.99 -4.43
CA VAL A 10 -30.89 4.90 -4.46
C VAL A 10 -30.48 3.82 -3.44
N PHE A 11 -31.28 3.66 -2.38
CA PHE A 11 -31.38 2.41 -1.63
C PHE A 11 -32.70 1.73 -1.99
N SER A 12 -32.64 0.46 -2.41
CA SER A 12 -33.83 -0.30 -2.77
C SER A 12 -34.56 -0.83 -1.53
N ARG A 13 -35.82 -0.37 -1.42
CA ARG A 13 -37.00 -0.95 -0.74
C ARG A 13 -37.00 -1.05 0.79
N GLY A 14 -37.81 -0.18 1.40
CA GLY A 14 -38.69 -0.54 2.51
C GLY A 14 -38.77 0.48 3.65
N VAL A 15 -39.87 1.23 3.70
CA VAL A 15 -40.35 2.13 4.78
C VAL A 15 -39.69 3.52 4.82
N LEU A 16 -40.43 4.51 4.32
CA LEU A 16 -40.20 5.94 4.58
C LEU A 16 -40.59 6.22 6.03
N THR A 17 -39.62 6.41 6.93
CA THR A 17 -39.87 7.04 8.23
C THR A 17 -39.50 8.51 8.10
N LEU A 18 -40.52 9.38 8.13
CA LEU A 18 -40.34 10.83 8.11
C LEU A 18 -39.92 11.27 9.52
N THR A 19 -38.62 11.38 9.78
CA THR A 19 -38.14 11.91 11.07
C THR A 19 -38.23 13.44 11.04
N LEU A 20 -39.25 13.96 11.71
CA LEU A 20 -39.38 15.39 12.01
C LEU A 20 -38.25 15.78 12.98
N VAL A 21 -37.28 16.56 12.52
CA VAL A 21 -36.27 17.16 13.40
C VAL A 21 -36.95 18.28 14.18
N VAL A 22 -37.35 17.98 15.41
CA VAL A 22 -37.77 19.00 16.38
C VAL A 22 -36.51 19.72 16.83
N PHE A 23 -36.36 20.98 16.45
CA PHE A 23 -35.38 21.88 17.06
C PHE A 23 -35.70 21.94 18.56
N ALA A 24 -34.85 21.34 19.39
CA ALA A 24 -34.90 21.55 20.82
C ALA A 24 -34.78 23.06 21.09
N THR A 25 -35.65 23.56 21.96
CA THR A 25 -35.72 24.94 22.39
C THR A 25 -34.33 25.50 22.71
N LEU A 26 -33.93 26.54 21.97
CA LEU A 26 -32.75 27.36 22.25
C LEU A 26 -32.79 27.77 23.73
N GLY A 27 -31.82 27.28 24.51
CA GLY A 27 -31.49 27.87 25.80
C GLY A 27 -31.21 29.36 25.59
N ALA A 28 -31.61 30.19 26.56
CA ALA A 28 -31.48 31.63 26.48
C ALA A 28 -30.04 32.04 26.08
N LEU A 29 -29.90 32.67 24.91
CA LEU A 29 -28.68 33.37 24.51
C LEU A 29 -28.41 34.44 25.56
N SER A 30 -27.19 34.52 26.09
CA SER A 30 -26.79 35.68 26.89
C SER A 30 -26.91 36.93 26.02
N SER A 31 -27.48 37.99 26.57
CA SER A 31 -27.75 39.26 25.88
C SER A 31 -26.49 40.11 25.62
N GLY A 32 -25.32 39.47 25.50
CA GLY A 32 -24.03 40.10 25.25
C GLY A 32 -23.60 40.02 23.79
N THR A 33 -22.73 40.93 23.38
CA THR A 33 -21.98 40.82 22.11
C THR A 33 -21.22 39.48 22.07
N ALA A 34 -21.28 38.77 20.94
CA ALA A 34 -20.55 37.52 20.74
C ALA A 34 -19.06 37.70 21.12
N ALA A 35 -18.53 36.75 21.88
CA ALA A 35 -17.14 36.69 22.29
C ALA A 35 -16.22 36.54 21.07
N ILE A 36 -14.93 36.82 21.23
CA ILE A 36 -13.96 36.84 20.13
C ILE A 36 -12.77 35.94 20.48
N ALA A 37 -12.50 34.95 19.64
CA ALA A 37 -11.21 34.27 19.60
C ALA A 37 -10.27 35.01 18.63
N THR A 38 -9.15 35.50 19.13
CA THR A 38 -8.10 36.18 18.33
C THR A 38 -6.91 35.24 18.17
N ILE A 39 -6.63 34.86 16.92
CA ILE A 39 -5.54 33.98 16.53
C ILE A 39 -4.40 34.83 15.96
N ASP A 40 -3.18 34.55 16.41
CA ASP A 40 -1.94 35.08 15.82
C ASP A 40 -1.13 33.91 15.21
N PRO A 41 -1.23 33.72 13.88
CA PRO A 41 -0.51 32.65 13.18
C PRO A 41 1.01 32.81 13.21
N THR A 42 1.54 34.01 13.51
CA THR A 42 2.98 34.28 13.52
C THR A 42 3.65 33.86 14.82
N LYS A 43 2.88 33.76 15.92
CA LYS A 43 3.35 33.27 17.21
C LYS A 43 3.12 31.76 17.32
N THR A 44 4.12 31.00 16.90
CA THR A 44 4.12 29.53 16.91
C THR A 44 4.70 28.96 18.21
N TYR A 45 4.25 27.77 18.59
CA TYR A 45 4.76 26.97 19.70
C TYR A 45 5.32 25.63 19.18
N GLN A 46 5.03 24.51 19.85
CA GLN A 46 5.51 23.20 19.47
C GLN A 46 4.93 22.71 18.13
N THR A 47 5.64 21.77 17.51
CA THR A 47 5.17 21.03 16.33
C THR A 47 4.46 19.75 16.79
N ILE A 48 3.29 19.49 16.25
CA ILE A 48 2.53 18.25 16.46
C ILE A 48 3.16 17.14 15.63
N GLU A 49 3.53 16.05 16.26
CA GLU A 49 4.17 14.89 15.65
C GLU A 49 3.23 13.69 15.55
N GLY A 50 2.29 13.53 16.48
CA GLY A 50 1.37 12.40 16.43
C GLY A 50 0.27 12.42 17.49
N LEU A 51 -0.94 12.08 17.08
CA LEU A 51 -2.13 11.95 17.93
C LEU A 51 -2.75 10.58 17.70
N GLY A 52 -3.02 9.83 18.77
CA GLY A 52 -3.65 8.53 18.61
C GLY A 52 -3.88 7.70 19.87
N GLY A 53 -3.66 6.40 19.76
CA GLY A 53 -3.98 5.42 20.80
C GLY A 53 -3.19 4.12 20.65
N ALA A 54 -3.23 3.25 21.66
CA ALA A 54 -2.48 1.98 21.65
C ALA A 54 -3.31 0.74 21.28
N THR A 55 -2.66 -0.26 20.69
CA THR A 55 -3.16 -1.65 20.63
C THR A 55 -2.16 -2.58 21.30
N ALA A 56 -1.73 -2.24 22.52
CA ALA A 56 -0.67 -2.93 23.24
C ALA A 56 -1.12 -4.33 23.70
N PHE A 57 -2.30 -4.43 24.31
CA PHE A 57 -2.88 -5.68 24.77
C PHE A 57 -4.10 -6.09 23.94
N TYR A 58 -4.41 -7.38 23.97
CA TYR A 58 -5.58 -7.96 23.34
C TYR A 58 -5.72 -7.72 21.81
N ALA A 59 -4.60 -7.45 21.11
CA ALA A 59 -4.59 -7.23 19.67
C ALA A 59 -5.20 -8.41 18.88
N GLY A 60 -5.01 -9.64 19.35
CA GLY A 60 -5.59 -10.84 18.74
C GLY A 60 -7.12 -10.80 18.64
N TRP A 61 -7.81 -10.16 19.58
CA TRP A 61 -9.26 -10.05 19.58
C TRP A 61 -9.76 -9.07 18.52
N ILE A 62 -8.98 -8.02 18.24
CA ILE A 62 -9.23 -7.11 17.13
C ILE A 62 -9.12 -7.89 15.81
N THR A 63 -8.05 -8.66 15.63
CA THR A 63 -7.84 -9.45 14.40
C THR A 63 -8.84 -10.60 14.21
N ALA A 64 -9.44 -11.09 15.30
CA ALA A 64 -10.47 -12.13 15.25
C ALA A 64 -11.88 -11.57 15.02
N HIS A 65 -12.09 -10.26 15.21
CA HIS A 65 -13.41 -9.67 15.16
C HIS A 65 -14.05 -9.76 13.75
N PRO A 66 -15.30 -10.23 13.61
CA PRO A 66 -15.97 -10.36 12.30
C PRO A 66 -16.05 -9.05 11.51
N TYR A 67 -16.20 -7.94 12.23
CA TYR A 67 -16.27 -6.58 11.69
C TYR A 67 -14.94 -5.81 11.81
N LYS A 68 -13.80 -6.51 11.91
CA LYS A 68 -12.48 -5.86 12.10
C LYS A 68 -12.15 -4.80 11.05
N GLN A 69 -12.64 -4.95 9.81
CA GLN A 69 -12.40 -3.94 8.77
C GLN A 69 -13.12 -2.61 9.04
N GLU A 70 -14.31 -2.65 9.66
CA GLU A 70 -14.99 -1.43 10.12
C GLU A 70 -14.21 -0.81 11.29
N ILE A 71 -13.76 -1.63 12.24
CA ILE A 71 -12.95 -1.17 13.38
C ILE A 71 -11.68 -0.50 12.87
N TYR A 72 -10.92 -1.13 11.96
CA TYR A 72 -9.72 -0.52 11.37
C TYR A 72 -10.04 0.79 10.64
N THR A 73 -11.09 0.82 9.83
CA THR A 73 -11.48 2.04 9.11
C THR A 73 -11.72 3.19 10.07
N ASN A 74 -12.42 2.95 11.18
CA ASN A 74 -12.75 4.02 12.12
C ASN A 74 -11.62 4.34 13.09
N ALA A 75 -10.83 3.35 13.53
CA ALA A 75 -9.67 3.55 14.39
C ALA A 75 -8.57 4.37 13.69
N PHE A 76 -8.35 4.12 12.40
CA PHE A 76 -7.27 4.75 11.65
C PHE A 76 -7.77 5.91 10.79
N ALA A 77 -8.60 5.65 9.76
CA ALA A 77 -9.08 6.73 8.88
C ALA A 77 -10.13 7.63 9.55
N GLY A 78 -10.97 7.07 10.45
CA GLY A 78 -11.99 7.82 11.18
C GLY A 78 -11.43 8.85 12.15
N LEU A 79 -10.21 8.63 12.67
CA LEU A 79 -9.45 9.55 13.50
C LEU A 79 -8.34 10.28 12.73
N ASN A 80 -8.01 9.85 11.51
CA ASN A 80 -6.77 10.22 10.83
C ASN A 80 -5.54 9.98 11.73
N LEU A 81 -5.46 8.76 12.26
CA LEU A 81 -4.51 8.38 13.31
C LEU A 81 -3.07 8.61 12.87
N SER A 82 -2.32 9.38 13.66
CA SER A 82 -0.93 9.74 13.35
C SER A 82 0.08 9.19 14.35
N MET A 83 -0.37 8.45 15.37
CA MET A 83 0.49 7.72 16.31
C MET A 83 -0.20 6.45 16.79
N LEU A 84 0.25 5.28 16.32
CA LEU A 84 -0.18 3.98 16.85
C LEU A 84 0.84 3.51 17.88
N ARG A 85 0.42 3.29 19.13
CA ARG A 85 1.30 2.70 20.15
C ARG A 85 1.16 1.18 20.19
N LEU A 86 2.29 0.47 20.18
CA LEU A 86 2.39 -0.98 20.27
C LEU A 86 3.27 -1.39 21.46
N GLY A 87 3.00 -2.57 22.02
CA GLY A 87 3.90 -3.21 22.97
C GLY A 87 5.02 -3.95 22.26
N ASP A 88 6.23 -3.91 22.82
CA ASP A 88 7.32 -4.79 22.38
C ASP A 88 7.19 -6.19 23.02
N TRP A 89 6.65 -7.11 22.24
CA TRP A 89 6.41 -8.50 22.65
C TRP A 89 7.53 -9.46 22.23
N TYR A 90 8.67 -8.96 21.76
CA TYR A 90 9.76 -9.82 21.27
C TYR A 90 10.40 -10.62 22.41
N ARG A 91 10.39 -11.95 22.30
CA ARG A 91 10.91 -12.87 23.33
C ARG A 91 11.78 -13.98 22.74
N TYR A 92 12.56 -13.67 21.69
CA TYR A 92 13.39 -14.63 20.96
C TYR A 92 12.61 -15.89 20.52
N PRO A 93 11.50 -15.73 19.76
CA PRO A 93 10.72 -16.87 19.30
C PRO A 93 11.57 -17.76 18.39
N ALA A 94 11.25 -19.05 18.35
CA ALA A 94 11.95 -20.01 17.50
C ALA A 94 11.88 -19.68 16.00
N MET A 95 10.83 -18.96 15.58
CA MET A 95 10.64 -18.50 14.21
C MET A 95 10.25 -17.02 14.21
N LEU A 96 11.00 -16.20 13.46
CA LEU A 96 10.74 -14.76 13.33
C LEU A 96 9.57 -14.46 12.39
N ALA A 97 9.40 -15.27 11.34
CA ALA A 97 8.33 -15.08 10.38
C ALA A 97 6.97 -15.34 11.03
N GLY A 98 6.09 -14.34 11.01
CA GLY A 98 4.75 -14.41 11.60
C GLY A 98 4.72 -14.24 13.12
N PHE A 99 5.84 -13.93 13.77
CA PHE A 99 5.84 -13.44 15.15
C PHE A 99 5.06 -12.11 15.21
N ASP A 100 4.24 -11.95 16.25
CA ASP A 100 3.32 -10.83 16.42
C ASP A 100 2.53 -10.50 15.13
N SER A 101 1.87 -11.54 14.60
CA SER A 101 1.02 -11.43 13.42
C SER A 101 -0.13 -10.44 13.62
N ALA A 102 -0.55 -10.19 14.86
CA ALA A 102 -1.57 -9.21 15.18
C ALA A 102 -1.08 -7.77 14.93
N ALA A 103 0.09 -7.39 15.45
CA ALA A 103 0.68 -6.08 15.14
C ALA A 103 0.88 -5.89 13.63
N THR A 104 1.36 -6.95 12.95
CA THR A 104 1.55 -6.95 11.49
C THR A 104 0.24 -6.70 10.74
N GLU A 105 -0.84 -7.41 11.10
CA GLU A 105 -2.16 -7.22 10.48
C GLU A 105 -2.72 -5.82 10.74
N ILE A 106 -2.62 -5.34 11.98
CA ILE A 106 -3.15 -4.04 12.41
C ILE A 106 -2.45 -2.91 11.64
N VAL A 107 -1.11 -2.93 11.60
CA VAL A 107 -0.33 -1.91 10.86
C VAL A 107 -0.63 -1.98 9.37
N ALA A 108 -0.69 -3.17 8.77
CA ALA A 108 -1.00 -3.32 7.35
C ALA A 108 -2.40 -2.78 7.00
N ASN A 109 -3.41 -3.06 7.83
CA ASN A 109 -4.77 -2.53 7.61
C ASN A 109 -4.87 -1.04 7.91
N GLY A 110 -4.18 -0.54 8.95
CA GLY A 110 -4.07 0.89 9.23
C GLY A 110 -3.49 1.65 8.04
N ASN A 111 -2.36 1.17 7.51
CA ASN A 111 -1.73 1.72 6.31
C ASN A 111 -2.69 1.71 5.11
N ARG A 112 -3.41 0.60 4.94
CA ARG A 112 -4.37 0.42 3.84
C ARG A 112 -5.51 1.44 3.89
N VAL A 113 -6.10 1.68 5.06
CA VAL A 113 -7.25 2.60 5.18
C VAL A 113 -6.83 4.06 5.27
N LEU A 114 -5.63 4.37 5.77
CA LEU A 114 -5.05 5.73 5.73
C LEU A 114 -4.55 6.10 4.33
N GLY A 115 -4.16 5.10 3.52
CA GLY A 115 -3.52 5.33 2.22
C GLY A 115 -2.04 5.74 2.33
N HIS A 116 -1.47 5.71 3.53
CA HIS A 116 -0.05 5.94 3.82
C HIS A 116 0.37 5.18 5.09
N PRO A 117 1.68 4.99 5.34
CA PRO A 117 2.14 4.37 6.58
C PRO A 117 1.67 5.11 7.83
N VAL A 118 1.10 4.39 8.80
CA VAL A 118 0.83 4.91 10.15
C VAL A 118 2.15 4.98 10.93
N PRO A 119 2.51 6.11 11.55
CA PRO A 119 3.66 6.18 12.43
C PRO A 119 3.47 5.29 13.67
N VAL A 120 4.45 4.43 13.93
CA VAL A 120 4.42 3.47 15.05
C VAL A 120 5.30 3.97 16.19
N TYR A 121 4.74 4.00 17.38
CA TYR A 121 5.45 4.14 18.64
C TYR A 121 5.47 2.80 19.37
N MET A 122 6.62 2.37 19.88
CA MET A 122 6.74 1.09 20.58
C MET A 122 7.36 1.23 21.96
N SER A 123 6.69 0.68 22.97
CA SER A 123 7.18 0.64 24.36
C SER A 123 7.27 -0.80 24.85
N SER A 124 8.31 -1.14 25.64
CA SER A 124 8.41 -2.46 26.27
C SER A 124 7.87 -2.43 27.69
N TRP A 125 6.92 -3.32 28.01
CA TRP A 125 6.50 -3.56 29.40
C TRP A 125 7.56 -4.33 30.19
N SER A 126 8.26 -5.25 29.53
CA SER A 126 9.29 -6.06 30.18
C SER A 126 10.28 -6.59 29.14
N PRO A 127 11.59 -6.60 29.44
CA PRO A 127 12.51 -7.43 28.68
C PRO A 127 12.19 -8.94 28.88
N PRO A 128 12.79 -9.82 28.04
CA PRO A 128 12.69 -11.26 28.22
C PRO A 128 13.14 -11.72 29.61
N ALA A 129 12.50 -12.76 30.12
CA ALA A 129 12.73 -13.31 31.46
C ALA A 129 14.21 -13.55 31.82
N PHE A 130 15.03 -14.01 30.87
CA PHE A 130 16.45 -14.31 31.11
C PHE A 130 17.32 -13.05 31.33
N LEU A 131 16.82 -11.85 30.99
CA LEU A 131 17.49 -10.58 31.27
C LEU A 131 17.08 -9.97 32.60
N LYS A 132 16.21 -10.63 33.38
CA LYS A 132 15.61 -10.07 34.59
C LYS A 132 16.08 -10.77 35.84
N SER A 133 16.17 -10.01 36.93
CA SER A 133 16.61 -10.48 38.25
C SER A 133 15.70 -11.56 38.85
N ASN A 134 14.41 -11.57 38.49
CA ASN A 134 13.41 -12.53 38.96
C ASN A 134 13.16 -13.69 37.98
N GLY A 135 13.82 -13.72 36.81
CA GLY A 135 13.66 -14.78 35.82
C GLY A 135 12.25 -14.87 35.21
N GLN A 136 11.44 -13.81 35.28
CA GLN A 136 10.04 -13.78 34.79
C GLN A 136 9.74 -12.44 34.12
N VAL A 137 8.86 -12.43 33.12
CA VAL A 137 8.43 -11.17 32.47
C VAL A 137 7.48 -10.36 33.36
N ALA A 138 6.66 -11.03 34.18
CA ALA A 138 5.75 -10.41 35.12
C ALA A 138 6.38 -10.18 36.51
N ASN A 139 5.59 -9.63 37.44
CA ASN A 139 5.95 -9.44 38.85
C ASN A 139 7.19 -8.55 39.04
N SER A 140 7.29 -7.49 38.24
CA SER A 140 8.36 -6.49 38.32
C SER A 140 9.75 -7.11 38.16
N GLY A 141 10.63 -6.94 39.15
CA GLY A 141 12.07 -7.20 39.01
C GLY A 141 12.76 -6.05 38.29
N THR A 142 14.06 -6.21 38.06
CA THR A 142 14.91 -5.26 37.35
C THR A 142 15.86 -6.03 36.42
N LEU A 143 16.77 -5.38 35.71
CA LEU A 143 17.76 -6.12 34.91
C LEU A 143 18.60 -7.05 35.80
N ILE A 144 19.00 -8.19 35.24
CA ILE A 144 19.83 -9.15 35.94
C ILE A 144 21.20 -8.53 36.27
N TYR A 145 21.61 -8.66 37.53
CA TYR A 145 22.90 -8.21 38.05
C TYR A 145 23.84 -9.40 38.17
N THR A 146 24.90 -9.44 37.35
CA THR A 146 25.89 -10.52 37.35
C THR A 146 27.30 -9.94 37.23
N ASN A 147 28.28 -10.60 37.87
CA ASN A 147 29.69 -10.20 37.82
C ASN A 147 29.94 -8.72 38.15
N GLY A 148 29.16 -8.15 39.07
CA GLY A 148 29.33 -6.76 39.52
C GLY A 148 28.70 -5.70 38.60
N SER A 149 27.86 -6.07 37.63
CA SER A 149 27.16 -5.11 36.78
C SER A 149 25.78 -5.59 36.31
N PHE A 150 24.89 -4.66 35.99
CA PHE A 150 23.63 -4.96 35.30
C PHE A 150 23.87 -5.26 33.81
N ALA A 151 23.01 -6.09 33.23
CA ALA A 151 23.10 -6.54 31.84
C ALA A 151 22.68 -5.48 30.78
N TYR A 152 23.13 -4.22 30.90
CA TYR A 152 22.74 -3.14 29.97
C TYR A 152 23.10 -3.44 28.51
N THR A 153 24.28 -4.01 28.25
CA THR A 153 24.71 -4.37 26.88
C THR A 153 23.78 -5.42 26.26
N ASN A 154 23.35 -6.41 27.05
CA ASN A 154 22.41 -7.43 26.58
C ASN A 154 21.00 -6.86 26.39
N PHE A 155 20.58 -5.93 27.25
CA PHE A 155 19.32 -5.20 27.09
C PHE A 155 19.30 -4.34 25.82
N ALA A 156 20.40 -3.64 25.52
CA ALA A 156 20.55 -2.90 24.28
C ALA A 156 20.55 -3.81 23.05
N GLN A 157 21.20 -4.98 23.14
CA GLN A 157 21.15 -6.00 22.09
C GLN A 157 19.71 -6.52 21.87
N TYR A 158 18.96 -6.75 22.95
CA TYR A 158 17.55 -7.13 22.86
C TYR A 158 16.71 -6.10 22.07
N TRP A 159 16.88 -4.81 22.34
CA TRP A 159 16.19 -3.76 21.59
C TRP A 159 16.56 -3.74 20.10
N TYR A 160 17.85 -3.91 19.78
CA TYR A 160 18.29 -4.05 18.40
C TYR A 160 17.64 -5.25 17.69
N ASP A 161 17.63 -6.42 18.34
CA ASP A 161 17.07 -7.65 17.78
C ASP A 161 15.55 -7.55 17.62
N SER A 162 14.85 -6.97 18.59
CA SER A 162 13.40 -6.71 18.52
C SER A 162 13.05 -5.81 17.33
N ILE A 163 13.76 -4.68 17.17
CA ILE A 163 13.51 -3.74 16.08
C ILE A 163 13.70 -4.40 14.72
N GLN A 164 14.76 -5.20 14.58
CA GLN A 164 15.02 -5.95 13.35
C GLN A 164 13.96 -7.02 13.09
N ALA A 165 13.46 -7.69 14.13
CA ALA A 165 12.40 -8.69 14.01
C ALA A 165 11.07 -8.08 13.55
N TYR A 166 10.61 -6.99 14.17
CA TYR A 166 9.39 -6.27 13.74
C TYR A 166 9.53 -5.73 12.32
N LYS A 167 10.68 -5.15 11.97
CA LYS A 167 10.97 -4.67 10.61
C LYS A 167 10.89 -5.79 9.57
N SER A 168 11.37 -6.99 9.90
CA SER A 168 11.29 -8.15 9.00
C SER A 168 9.86 -8.63 8.75
N ASN A 169 8.93 -8.32 9.66
CA ASN A 169 7.49 -8.60 9.53
C ASN A 169 6.71 -7.39 8.99
N GLY A 170 7.37 -6.33 8.51
CA GLY A 170 6.71 -5.18 7.89
C GLY A 170 6.24 -4.07 8.85
N VAL A 171 6.64 -4.13 10.12
CA VAL A 171 6.37 -3.07 11.11
C VAL A 171 7.63 -2.25 11.34
N THR A 172 7.61 -0.97 10.98
CA THR A 172 8.74 -0.05 11.18
C THR A 172 8.37 0.99 12.22
N MET A 173 9.23 1.17 13.22
CA MET A 173 8.99 2.08 14.33
C MET A 173 9.50 3.48 13.99
N THR A 174 8.66 4.48 14.23
CA THR A 174 9.04 5.89 14.21
C THR A 174 9.65 6.31 15.55
N TRP A 175 9.03 5.86 16.64
CA TRP A 175 9.49 6.11 18.00
C TRP A 175 9.59 4.81 18.80
N ILE A 176 10.49 4.78 19.77
CA ILE A 176 10.53 3.75 20.81
C ILE A 176 10.69 4.38 22.19
N SER A 177 10.25 3.69 23.23
CA SER A 177 10.66 3.94 24.62
C SER A 177 11.13 2.63 25.24
N ILE A 178 12.23 2.70 25.98
CA ILE A 178 12.96 1.50 26.39
C ILE A 178 12.25 0.71 27.49
N GLN A 179 11.33 1.35 28.23
CA GLN A 179 10.59 0.74 29.32
C GLN A 179 9.33 1.58 29.60
N ASN A 180 8.18 0.92 29.61
CA ASN A 180 6.92 1.46 30.12
C ASN A 180 6.97 1.50 31.65
N GLU A 181 6.66 2.66 32.26
CA GLU A 181 6.51 2.82 33.71
C GLU A 181 7.66 2.19 34.52
N PRO A 182 8.91 2.65 34.32
CA PRO A 182 10.09 2.10 34.98
C PRO A 182 10.04 2.21 36.52
N ASP A 183 9.09 2.96 37.07
CA ASP A 183 8.82 3.22 38.48
C ASP A 183 7.60 2.47 39.04
N TRP A 184 6.88 1.67 38.23
CA TRP A 184 5.65 1.01 38.66
C TRP A 184 5.82 -0.48 38.95
N VAL A 185 5.50 -0.87 40.18
CA VAL A 185 5.51 -2.28 40.62
C VAL A 185 4.19 -2.94 40.24
N ALA A 186 4.20 -3.81 39.23
CA ALA A 186 3.02 -4.52 38.76
C ALA A 186 3.11 -6.05 38.88
N GLY A 187 1.94 -6.70 38.93
CA GLY A 187 1.78 -8.16 38.85
C GLY A 187 1.72 -8.72 37.42
N TYR A 188 1.62 -7.86 36.42
CA TYR A 188 1.73 -8.19 34.99
C TYR A 188 3.14 -7.88 34.47
N ASP A 189 3.38 -8.05 33.16
CA ASP A 189 4.65 -7.71 32.49
C ASP A 189 5.14 -6.32 32.92
N SER A 190 6.28 -6.25 33.59
CA SER A 190 6.83 -5.02 34.17
C SER A 190 8.31 -5.16 34.46
N CYS A 191 9.08 -4.07 34.43
CA CYS A 191 10.48 -4.08 34.85
C CYS A 191 10.90 -2.71 35.40
N ILE A 192 11.43 -2.70 36.62
CA ILE A 192 11.82 -1.50 37.34
C ILE A 192 13.22 -1.04 36.93
N PHE A 193 13.36 0.25 36.69
CA PHE A 193 14.63 0.94 36.51
C PHE A 193 14.61 2.22 37.32
N HIS A 194 15.47 2.37 38.32
CA HIS A 194 15.57 3.62 39.07
C HIS A 194 16.33 4.70 38.27
N PRO A 195 16.22 6.00 38.63
CA PRO A 195 17.00 7.05 37.95
C PRO A 195 18.51 6.78 37.94
N THR A 196 19.05 6.28 39.05
CA THR A 196 20.43 5.79 39.22
C THR A 196 20.45 4.37 39.74
N GLU A 197 21.57 3.67 39.61
CA GLU A 197 21.75 2.39 40.30
C GLU A 197 21.78 2.63 41.81
N ASP A 198 21.01 1.84 42.54
CA ASP A 198 20.99 1.87 44.00
C ASP A 198 20.68 0.46 44.56
N THR A 199 20.66 0.38 45.89
CA THR A 199 20.27 -0.84 46.60
C THR A 199 19.15 -0.50 47.56
N VAL A 200 17.98 -1.09 47.36
CA VAL A 200 16.81 -0.93 48.24
C VAL A 200 16.46 -2.27 48.85
N ASN A 201 16.42 -2.33 50.18
CA ASN A 201 16.12 -3.56 50.94
C ASN A 201 16.96 -4.78 50.51
N GLY A 202 18.25 -4.57 50.23
CA GLY A 202 19.18 -5.62 49.80
C GLY A 202 19.06 -6.05 48.33
N THR A 203 18.16 -5.43 47.55
CA THR A 203 18.03 -5.64 46.11
C THR A 203 18.71 -4.51 45.35
N ASN A 204 19.61 -4.83 44.43
CA ASN A 204 20.20 -3.84 43.53
C ASN A 204 19.22 -3.53 42.38
N TYR A 205 19.01 -2.26 42.05
CA TYR A 205 18.19 -1.82 40.93
C TYR A 205 19.02 -1.20 39.80
N ALA A 206 18.65 -1.52 38.56
CA ALA A 206 19.30 -0.98 37.38
C ALA A 206 18.92 0.50 37.17
N SER A 207 19.85 1.28 36.62
CA SER A 207 19.60 2.67 36.24
C SER A 207 18.91 2.76 34.88
N TYR A 208 17.84 3.55 34.81
CA TYR A 208 17.19 3.93 33.57
C TYR A 208 18.14 4.69 32.65
N SER A 209 18.88 5.69 33.18
CA SER A 209 19.82 6.48 32.38
C SER A 209 20.89 5.60 31.72
N LYS A 210 21.49 4.66 32.45
CA LYS A 210 22.49 3.75 31.88
C LYS A 210 21.90 2.81 30.83
N ALA A 211 20.67 2.32 31.06
CA ALA A 211 19.96 1.49 30.09
C ALA A 211 19.63 2.27 28.81
N LEU A 212 19.17 3.52 28.94
CA LEU A 212 18.87 4.42 27.84
C LEU A 212 20.13 4.71 27.01
N ASP A 213 21.24 5.07 27.66
CA ASP A 213 22.52 5.31 26.97
C ASP A 213 23.01 4.07 26.21
N ALA A 214 22.88 2.87 26.82
CA ALA A 214 23.27 1.63 26.17
C ALA A 214 22.42 1.35 24.91
N VAL A 215 21.10 1.53 25.00
CA VAL A 215 20.19 1.35 23.85
C VAL A 215 20.46 2.40 22.77
N TYR A 216 20.59 3.68 23.14
CA TYR A 216 20.90 4.76 22.19
C TYR A 216 22.18 4.46 21.40
N ASN A 217 23.28 4.12 22.09
CA ASN A 217 24.56 3.82 21.46
C ASN A 217 24.49 2.60 20.54
N LYS A 218 23.65 1.61 20.87
CA LYS A 218 23.45 0.43 20.03
C LYS A 218 22.65 0.76 18.77
N LEU A 219 21.64 1.61 18.87
CA LEU A 219 20.71 1.88 17.77
C LEU A 219 21.18 3.01 16.83
N THR A 220 21.98 3.98 17.31
CA THR A 220 22.38 5.17 16.55
C THR A 220 23.03 4.87 15.19
N ASN A 221 23.65 3.69 15.03
CA ASN A 221 24.31 3.26 13.80
C ASN A 221 23.38 2.54 12.80
N LEU A 222 22.08 2.41 13.10
CA LEU A 222 21.12 1.88 12.14
C LEU A 222 20.96 2.88 10.97
N PRO A 223 20.67 2.42 9.73
CA PRO A 223 20.43 3.32 8.60
C PRO A 223 19.27 4.29 8.80
N SER A 224 18.30 3.94 9.65
CA SER A 224 17.16 4.78 10.01
C SER A 224 16.70 4.39 11.43
N PRO A 225 17.40 4.88 12.47
CA PRO A 225 17.06 4.52 13.83
C PRO A 225 15.73 5.17 14.24
N PRO A 226 14.88 4.48 15.02
CA PRO A 226 13.72 5.13 15.61
C PRO A 226 14.17 6.23 16.59
N LYS A 227 13.32 7.24 16.79
CA LYS A 227 13.53 8.28 17.79
C LYS A 227 13.25 7.72 19.18
N LEU A 228 14.17 7.91 20.13
CA LEU A 228 13.99 7.45 21.51
C LEU A 228 13.17 8.49 22.30
N LEU A 229 12.05 8.06 22.87
CA LEU A 229 11.25 8.78 23.84
C LEU A 229 11.53 8.23 25.24
N ALA A 230 11.64 9.10 26.24
CA ALA A 230 12.04 8.73 27.59
C ALA A 230 11.57 9.79 28.61
N PRO A 231 11.33 9.45 29.90
CA PRO A 231 11.53 8.15 30.51
C PRO A 231 10.31 7.21 30.51
N GLU A 232 9.11 7.71 30.18
CA GLU A 232 7.81 7.06 30.42
C GLU A 232 7.53 6.70 31.90
N PRO A 233 7.79 7.58 32.89
CA PRO A 233 7.31 7.34 34.25
C PRO A 233 5.78 7.31 34.29
N VAL A 234 5.23 6.57 35.25
CA VAL A 234 3.79 6.49 35.49
C VAL A 234 3.20 7.86 35.89
N HIS A 235 4.00 8.69 36.56
CA HIS A 235 3.64 10.03 37.02
C HIS A 235 4.54 11.13 36.43
N ILE A 236 3.95 12.29 36.19
CA ILE A 236 4.66 13.58 36.16
C ILE A 236 4.60 14.33 37.50
N ALA A 237 3.72 13.91 38.41
CA ALA A 237 3.70 14.40 39.79
C ALA A 237 4.83 13.77 40.63
N TYR A 238 4.80 14.04 41.94
CA TYR A 238 5.70 13.46 42.97
C TYR A 238 7.22 13.62 42.73
N ASN A 239 7.60 14.45 41.75
CA ASN A 239 8.95 14.60 41.20
C ASN A 239 9.47 13.39 40.41
N ASP A 240 8.62 12.44 39.99
CA ASP A 240 9.06 11.22 39.30
C ASP A 240 9.77 11.57 37.98
N LEU A 241 9.11 12.31 37.09
CA LEU A 241 9.72 12.81 35.85
C LEU A 241 10.99 13.66 36.12
N LYS A 242 10.98 14.50 37.17
CA LYS A 242 12.14 15.33 37.54
C LYS A 242 13.34 14.49 37.98
N ASN A 243 13.10 13.42 38.73
CA ASN A 243 14.14 12.54 39.26
C ASN A 243 14.83 11.78 38.12
N TYR A 244 14.07 11.25 37.15
CA TYR A 244 14.66 10.65 35.94
C TYR A 244 15.40 11.69 35.09
N ALA A 245 14.79 12.85 34.85
CA ALA A 245 15.40 13.90 34.06
C ALA A 245 16.73 14.41 34.63
N ALA A 246 16.89 14.41 35.96
CA ALA A 246 18.11 14.83 36.63
C ALA A 246 19.33 13.93 36.36
N THR A 247 19.12 12.68 35.94
CA THR A 247 20.20 11.71 35.72
C THR A 247 20.46 11.42 34.24
N MET A 248 19.47 11.66 33.37
CA MET A 248 19.52 11.35 31.95
C MET A 248 20.47 12.25 31.15
N ASN A 249 21.21 11.63 30.23
CA ASN A 249 21.96 12.35 29.22
C ASN A 249 21.03 12.92 28.14
N ALA A 250 20.94 14.24 28.05
CA ALA A 250 20.10 14.95 27.07
C ALA A 250 20.42 14.62 25.59
N ASN A 251 21.58 14.04 25.28
CA ASN A 251 21.94 13.66 23.92
C ASN A 251 21.51 12.23 23.52
N SER A 252 21.08 11.41 24.50
CA SER A 252 20.76 9.99 24.28
C SER A 252 19.28 9.72 23.96
N PHE A 253 18.47 10.76 23.81
CA PHE A 253 17.06 10.63 23.48
C PHE A 253 16.54 11.85 22.73
N TYR A 254 15.44 11.66 22.00
CA TYR A 254 14.81 12.67 21.18
C TYR A 254 13.84 13.55 21.98
N GLY A 255 12.85 12.93 22.64
CA GLY A 255 11.73 13.62 23.28
C GLY A 255 11.43 13.11 24.69
N VAL A 256 10.85 13.98 25.51
CA VAL A 256 10.38 13.64 26.86
C VAL A 256 9.06 12.88 26.74
N ALA A 257 8.91 11.77 27.45
CA ALA A 257 7.68 10.99 27.48
C ALA A 257 7.25 10.63 28.89
N HIS A 258 5.95 10.60 29.13
CA HIS A 258 5.35 10.36 30.44
C HIS A 258 3.89 9.91 30.33
N HIS A 259 3.37 9.37 31.43
CA HIS A 259 1.95 9.07 31.62
C HIS A 259 1.32 10.09 32.59
N LEU A 260 0.07 9.85 33.00
CA LEU A 260 -0.69 10.76 33.89
C LEU A 260 -1.46 10.04 35.03
N TYR A 261 -1.24 8.75 35.25
CA TYR A 261 -2.07 8.00 36.20
C TYR A 261 -1.83 8.47 37.62
N GLY A 262 -2.86 8.93 38.33
CA GLY A 262 -2.69 9.43 39.72
C GLY A 262 -2.16 10.86 39.82
N ASP A 263 -1.95 11.56 38.69
CA ASP A 263 -1.49 12.95 38.64
C ASP A 263 -2.64 13.98 38.70
N GLY A 264 -3.87 13.51 38.71
CA GLY A 264 -5.07 14.34 38.73
C GLY A 264 -6.31 13.56 39.17
N GLY A 265 -7.47 14.18 38.99
CA GLY A 265 -8.79 13.61 39.23
C GLY A 265 -9.56 13.34 37.93
N GLY A 266 -10.89 13.33 38.01
CA GLY A 266 -11.76 13.03 36.86
C GLY A 266 -11.97 14.20 35.87
N THR A 267 -11.29 15.33 36.04
CA THR A 267 -11.45 16.54 35.19
C THR A 267 -10.13 16.94 34.54
N GLY A 268 -10.18 17.51 33.33
CA GLY A 268 -8.97 17.90 32.60
C GLY A 268 -8.15 18.97 33.33
N ASP A 269 -8.79 19.84 34.10
CA ASP A 269 -8.11 20.93 34.81
C ASP A 269 -7.36 20.47 36.08
N SER A 270 -7.69 19.30 36.59
CA SER A 270 -7.02 18.75 37.76
C SER A 270 -5.52 18.46 37.54
N PHE A 271 -5.07 18.45 36.28
CA PHE A 271 -3.67 18.18 35.88
C PHE A 271 -2.82 19.45 35.72
N LEU A 272 -3.42 20.64 35.64
CA LEU A 272 -2.74 21.89 35.20
C LEU A 272 -1.43 22.20 35.92
N GLY A 273 -1.37 21.99 37.24
CA GLY A 273 -0.17 22.24 38.04
C GLY A 273 0.99 21.29 37.71
N ASN A 274 0.67 20.03 37.45
CA ASN A 274 1.64 19.00 37.09
C ASN A 274 2.12 19.20 35.63
N LEU A 275 1.21 19.48 34.70
CA LEU A 275 1.53 19.81 33.30
C LEU A 275 2.45 21.03 33.19
N SER A 276 2.16 22.09 33.95
CA SER A 276 3.02 23.29 34.00
C SER A 276 4.42 22.97 34.52
N SER A 277 4.53 22.00 35.42
CA SER A 277 5.82 21.56 35.97
C SER A 277 6.60 20.67 34.98
N ALA A 278 5.90 19.81 34.24
CA ALA A 278 6.48 18.95 33.22
C ALA A 278 7.05 19.76 32.04
N ALA A 279 6.35 20.81 31.61
CA ALA A 279 6.80 21.73 30.55
C ALA A 279 8.21 22.33 30.76
N ALA A 280 8.65 22.44 32.02
CA ALA A 280 9.96 22.98 32.37
C ALA A 280 11.10 21.96 32.24
N ILE A 281 10.80 20.69 31.99
CA ILE A 281 11.76 19.59 31.90
C ILE A 281 12.22 19.44 30.46
N PHE A 282 13.51 19.68 30.19
CA PHE A 282 14.07 19.71 28.83
C PHE A 282 13.22 20.53 27.82
N PRO A 283 12.97 21.83 28.07
CA PRO A 283 12.02 22.64 27.28
C PRO A 283 12.39 22.80 25.80
N SER A 284 13.62 22.45 25.40
CA SER A 284 14.06 22.44 24.00
C SER A 284 13.76 21.14 23.26
N LYS A 285 13.27 20.10 23.96
CA LYS A 285 12.89 18.81 23.38
C LYS A 285 11.37 18.75 23.21
N PRO A 286 10.86 18.00 22.23
CA PRO A 286 9.43 17.73 22.15
C PRO A 286 8.99 16.83 23.33
N HIS A 287 7.77 17.07 23.82
CA HIS A 287 7.13 16.31 24.90
C HIS A 287 6.05 15.40 24.34
N PHE A 288 5.80 14.27 24.99
CA PHE A 288 4.84 13.27 24.56
C PHE A 288 4.11 12.69 25.78
N MET A 289 2.79 12.90 25.83
CA MET A 289 1.94 12.12 26.74
C MET A 289 1.66 10.80 26.03
N THR A 290 2.28 9.72 26.50
CA THR A 290 2.35 8.44 25.77
C THR A 290 1.33 7.40 26.22
N GLU A 291 0.64 7.65 27.34
CA GLU A 291 -0.43 6.80 27.84
C GLU A 291 -1.26 7.52 28.91
N TYR A 292 -2.57 7.62 28.68
CA TYR A 292 -3.57 7.87 29.72
C TYR A 292 -4.99 7.60 29.21
N GLY A 293 -5.88 7.08 30.06
CA GLY A 293 -7.21 6.63 29.66
C GLY A 293 -8.38 6.89 30.62
N ASP A 294 -8.13 7.40 31.83
CA ASP A 294 -9.13 7.35 32.91
C ASP A 294 -10.20 8.44 32.83
N VAL A 295 -9.94 9.55 32.13
CA VAL A 295 -10.94 10.59 31.86
C VAL A 295 -11.81 10.17 30.68
N GLN A 296 -13.03 9.70 30.98
CA GLN A 296 -13.96 9.13 30.00
C GLN A 296 -15.06 10.09 29.51
N ASP A 297 -15.32 11.16 30.26
CA ASP A 297 -16.26 12.18 29.79
C ASP A 297 -15.69 12.90 28.56
N MET A 298 -16.52 13.12 27.54
CA MET A 298 -16.10 13.72 26.27
C MET A 298 -15.48 15.11 26.45
N ILE A 299 -16.09 15.95 27.29
CA ILE A 299 -15.64 17.33 27.46
C ILE A 299 -14.41 17.39 28.34
N GLU A 300 -14.36 16.61 29.41
CA GLU A 300 -13.17 16.55 30.27
C GLU A 300 -11.97 15.91 29.56
N CYS A 301 -12.20 14.90 28.71
CA CYS A 301 -11.14 14.30 27.89
C CYS A 301 -10.61 15.31 26.87
N ALA A 302 -11.49 16.06 26.20
CA ALA A 302 -11.07 17.12 25.29
C ALA A 302 -10.33 18.24 26.03
N ASN A 303 -10.77 18.59 27.25
CA ASN A 303 -10.11 19.57 28.09
C ASN A 303 -8.70 19.11 28.50
N LEU A 304 -8.54 17.82 28.82
CA LEU A 304 -7.22 17.25 29.09
C LEU A 304 -6.31 17.32 27.85
N ILE A 305 -6.77 16.87 26.67
CA ILE A 305 -6.01 16.98 25.42
C ILE A 305 -5.61 18.45 25.14
N HIS A 306 -6.54 19.38 25.36
CA HIS A 306 -6.26 20.81 25.25
C HIS A 306 -5.16 21.26 26.22
N ASN A 307 -5.26 20.88 27.50
CA ASN A 307 -4.28 21.27 28.52
C ASN A 307 -2.89 20.69 28.22
N GLU A 308 -2.79 19.44 27.79
CA GLU A 308 -1.54 18.82 27.29
C GLU A 308 -0.92 19.64 26.15
N LEU A 309 -1.73 20.02 25.16
CA LEU A 309 -1.26 20.76 23.99
C LEU A 309 -0.95 22.24 24.28
N VAL A 310 -1.61 22.87 25.26
CA VAL A 310 -1.49 24.32 25.49
C VAL A 310 -0.58 24.65 26.67
N VAL A 311 -0.64 23.86 27.74
CA VAL A 311 0.08 24.10 29.00
C VAL A 311 1.43 23.38 28.98
N GLU A 312 1.41 22.06 28.81
CA GLU A 312 2.64 21.28 28.70
C GLU A 312 3.34 21.49 27.35
N GLN A 313 2.54 21.74 26.31
CA GLN A 313 3.00 21.87 24.93
C GLN A 313 3.54 20.56 24.37
N VAL A 314 2.83 19.45 24.62
CA VAL A 314 3.18 18.17 24.03
C VAL A 314 3.12 18.23 22.50
N SER A 315 4.11 17.57 21.88
CA SER A 315 4.19 17.28 20.45
C SER A 315 3.41 16.01 20.09
N GLY A 316 3.20 15.09 21.04
CA GLY A 316 2.35 13.93 20.81
C GLY A 316 1.47 13.57 22.00
N TYR A 317 0.32 12.98 21.69
CA TYR A 317 -0.67 12.52 22.66
C TYR A 317 -1.16 11.13 22.25
N ASN A 318 -1.11 10.17 23.17
CA ASN A 318 -1.57 8.81 22.94
C ASN A 318 -2.56 8.40 24.05
N HIS A 319 -3.81 8.14 23.67
CA HIS A 319 -4.77 7.55 24.59
C HIS A 319 -4.37 6.11 24.92
N TRP A 320 -4.60 5.67 26.16
CA TRP A 320 -4.17 4.34 26.61
C TRP A 320 -4.55 3.23 25.62
N SER A 321 -5.81 3.15 25.23
CA SER A 321 -6.25 2.16 24.25
C SER A 321 -7.01 2.78 23.08
N LEU A 322 -6.58 2.44 21.87
CA LEU A 322 -7.31 2.71 20.64
C LEU A 322 -8.51 1.79 20.52
N VAL A 323 -8.34 0.50 20.83
CA VAL A 323 -9.39 -0.52 20.81
C VAL A 323 -9.29 -1.41 22.03
N TRP A 324 -10.33 -1.46 22.85
CA TRP A 324 -10.32 -2.24 24.09
C TRP A 324 -11.54 -3.17 24.22
N PRO A 325 -11.38 -4.40 24.75
CA PRO A 325 -12.52 -5.25 25.10
C PRO A 325 -13.15 -4.81 26.43
N GLY A 326 -14.45 -4.52 26.42
CA GLY A 326 -15.20 -4.15 27.62
C GLY A 326 -16.05 -2.91 27.42
N THR A 327 -16.30 -2.19 28.52
CA THR A 327 -17.20 -1.02 28.53
C THR A 327 -16.49 0.31 28.75
N SER A 328 -15.18 0.32 29.00
CA SER A 328 -14.39 1.51 29.30
C SER A 328 -12.93 1.35 28.90
N GLY A 329 -12.18 2.46 28.79
CA GLY A 329 -10.72 2.47 28.60
C GLY A 329 -10.19 2.57 27.15
N GLY A 330 -11.03 2.31 26.14
CA GLY A 330 -10.69 2.44 24.72
C GLY A 330 -11.41 3.59 24.02
N LEU A 331 -10.80 4.17 22.98
CA LEU A 331 -11.49 5.07 22.03
C LEU A 331 -12.58 4.29 21.27
N ILE A 332 -12.25 3.08 20.84
CA ILE A 332 -13.22 2.11 20.33
C ILE A 332 -13.31 0.96 21.34
N GLN A 333 -14.55 0.54 21.61
CA GLN A 333 -14.86 -0.59 22.47
C GLN A 333 -15.30 -1.77 21.61
N ILE A 334 -14.87 -2.97 21.99
CA ILE A 334 -15.45 -4.22 21.51
C ILE A 334 -16.09 -4.95 22.67
N GLU A 335 -17.19 -5.64 22.41
CA GLU A 335 -17.89 -6.42 23.41
C GLU A 335 -16.96 -7.49 24.01
N ASN A 336 -17.10 -7.74 25.31
CA ASN A 336 -16.20 -8.59 26.05
C ASN A 336 -16.26 -10.05 25.51
N PRO A 337 -15.15 -10.60 24.99
CA PRO A 337 -15.12 -11.90 24.32
C PRO A 337 -14.88 -13.10 25.26
N PHE A 338 -14.63 -12.89 26.56
CA PHE A 338 -14.15 -13.95 27.46
C PHE A 338 -15.15 -15.10 27.68
N ALA A 339 -16.45 -14.89 27.43
CA ALA A 339 -17.46 -15.94 27.54
C ALA A 339 -17.64 -16.74 26.23
N SER A 340 -17.65 -16.09 25.06
CA SER A 340 -17.63 -16.70 23.73
C SER A 340 -17.48 -15.62 22.65
N GLN A 341 -16.72 -15.87 21.58
CA GLN A 341 -16.65 -14.94 20.44
C GLN A 341 -17.97 -14.85 19.64
N SER A 342 -18.91 -15.77 19.88
CA SER A 342 -20.25 -15.71 19.30
C SER A 342 -21.14 -14.61 19.91
N THR A 343 -20.70 -13.93 20.97
CA THR A 343 -21.51 -12.89 21.63
C THR A 343 -21.40 -11.52 20.97
N TRP A 344 -20.36 -11.26 20.13
CA TRP A 344 -20.09 -10.00 19.40
C TRP A 344 -21.19 -9.57 18.41
N THR A 345 -22.37 -9.36 18.95
CA THR A 345 -23.62 -9.12 18.25
C THR A 345 -24.48 -8.12 19.02
N ASN A 346 -24.05 -7.69 20.22
CA ASN A 346 -24.84 -6.85 21.12
C ASN A 346 -23.99 -5.74 21.74
N ALA A 347 -23.56 -4.77 20.93
CA ALA A 347 -23.08 -3.51 21.47
C ALA A 347 -24.21 -2.78 22.25
N PRO A 348 -23.90 -1.83 23.15
CA PRO A 348 -24.91 -1.18 23.99
C PRO A 348 -26.08 -0.59 23.18
N PRO A 349 -27.33 -0.68 23.69
CA PRO A 349 -28.49 -0.15 23.00
C PRO A 349 -28.33 1.32 22.59
N GLY A 350 -28.69 1.63 21.35
CA GLY A 350 -28.61 2.99 20.80
C GLY A 350 -27.27 3.34 20.16
N THR A 351 -26.30 2.42 20.13
CA THR A 351 -25.07 2.61 19.34
C THR A 351 -25.32 2.35 17.86
N PRO A 352 -24.72 3.11 16.92
CA PRO A 352 -24.88 2.89 15.48
C PRO A 352 -24.48 1.49 15.00
N THR A 353 -23.66 0.81 15.80
CA THR A 353 -23.01 -0.48 15.54
C THR A 353 -23.54 -1.57 16.47
N GLN A 354 -24.75 -1.39 17.01
CA GLN A 354 -25.38 -2.25 17.99
C GLN A 354 -25.32 -3.75 17.62
N SER A 355 -25.63 -4.10 16.37
CA SER A 355 -25.61 -5.49 15.87
C SER A 355 -24.22 -6.02 15.54
N HIS A 356 -23.18 -5.20 15.61
CA HIS A 356 -21.81 -5.53 15.19
C HIS A 356 -20.86 -5.79 16.35
N GLY A 357 -21.29 -5.63 17.61
CA GLY A 357 -20.47 -5.97 18.79
C GLY A 357 -19.31 -5.01 19.10
N TRP A 358 -19.29 -3.81 18.52
CA TRP A 358 -18.30 -2.75 18.79
C TRP A 358 -18.97 -1.36 18.84
N TRP A 359 -18.36 -0.35 19.47
CA TRP A 359 -18.90 1.03 19.54
C TRP A 359 -17.84 2.08 19.87
N TYR A 360 -18.16 3.36 19.69
CA TYR A 360 -17.31 4.49 20.09
C TYR A 360 -17.52 4.84 21.56
N SER A 361 -16.44 5.13 22.28
CA SER A 361 -16.52 5.82 23.56
C SER A 361 -16.72 7.32 23.37
N PRO A 362 -17.17 8.06 24.39
CA PRO A 362 -17.23 9.53 24.32
C PRO A 362 -15.85 10.17 24.03
N SER A 363 -14.75 9.60 24.55
CA SER A 363 -13.38 10.07 24.33
C SER A 363 -12.91 9.93 22.87
N TYR A 364 -13.50 9.02 22.08
CA TYR A 364 -13.26 8.97 20.63
C TYR A 364 -13.55 10.31 19.95
N TRP A 365 -14.65 10.95 20.34
CA TRP A 365 -15.05 12.23 19.74
C TRP A 365 -14.14 13.37 20.18
N SER A 366 -13.69 13.35 21.43
CA SER A 366 -12.63 14.24 21.94
C SER A 366 -11.39 14.12 21.08
N MET A 367 -10.86 12.90 20.90
CA MET A 367 -9.69 12.64 20.07
C MET A 367 -9.92 13.12 18.64
N LYS A 368 -11.06 12.79 18.03
CA LYS A 368 -11.36 13.12 16.63
C LYS A 368 -11.32 14.63 16.34
N HIS A 369 -11.79 15.47 17.27
CA HIS A 369 -11.75 16.92 17.11
C HIS A 369 -10.33 17.50 17.04
N PHE A 370 -9.35 16.81 17.63
CA PHE A 370 -7.93 17.15 17.53
C PHE A 370 -7.24 16.39 16.39
N SER A 371 -7.39 15.07 16.29
CA SER A 371 -6.61 14.24 15.37
C SER A 371 -7.03 14.36 13.90
N TYR A 372 -8.33 14.52 13.60
CA TYR A 372 -8.84 14.34 12.24
C TYR A 372 -8.30 15.39 11.24
N PHE A 373 -8.14 16.64 11.68
CA PHE A 373 -7.70 17.76 10.85
C PHE A 373 -6.29 18.26 11.16
N ILE A 374 -5.68 17.83 12.27
CA ILE A 374 -4.34 18.25 12.69
C ILE A 374 -3.36 17.12 12.37
N ASN A 375 -2.61 17.29 11.27
CA ASN A 375 -1.65 16.29 10.82
C ASN A 375 -0.27 16.50 11.46
N PRO A 376 0.61 15.48 11.44
CA PRO A 376 2.02 15.67 11.75
C PRO A 376 2.64 16.84 10.98
N GLY A 377 3.45 17.64 11.68
CA GLY A 377 4.08 18.85 11.18
C GLY A 377 3.32 20.14 11.46
N TYR A 378 2.03 20.08 11.84
CA TYR A 378 1.28 21.28 12.22
C TYR A 378 1.94 21.95 13.43
N LYS A 379 1.99 23.28 13.44
CA LYS A 379 2.45 24.04 14.61
C LYS A 379 1.25 24.58 15.37
N ARG A 380 1.26 24.43 16.69
CA ARG A 380 0.31 25.18 17.53
C ARG A 380 0.62 26.67 17.40
N VAL A 381 -0.40 27.50 17.22
CA VAL A 381 -0.29 28.96 17.14
C VAL A 381 -1.06 29.63 18.27
N SER A 382 -0.78 30.91 18.51
CA SER A 382 -1.39 31.64 19.61
C SER A 382 -2.86 31.90 19.34
N VAL A 383 -3.69 31.67 20.36
CA VAL A 383 -5.09 32.09 20.39
C VAL A 383 -5.40 32.64 21.77
N THR A 384 -6.14 33.74 21.81
CA THR A 384 -6.73 34.32 23.03
C THR A 384 -8.22 34.45 22.82
N ASP A 385 -9.02 33.93 23.72
CA ASP A 385 -10.47 34.14 23.75
C ASP A 385 -10.88 34.91 25.01
N ASN A 386 -12.07 35.51 24.98
CA ASN A 386 -12.61 36.31 26.07
C ASN A 386 -13.93 35.75 26.62
N ASP A 387 -14.21 34.47 26.37
CA ASP A 387 -15.35 33.76 26.96
C ASP A 387 -14.86 32.74 27.97
N ASN A 388 -15.13 32.99 29.26
CA ASN A 388 -14.70 32.10 30.35
C ASN A 388 -15.29 30.68 30.28
N ASN A 389 -16.27 30.43 29.41
CA ASN A 389 -16.87 29.11 29.18
C ASN A 389 -16.17 28.32 28.08
N VAL A 390 -15.35 28.98 27.26
CA VAL A 390 -14.76 28.40 26.06
C VAL A 390 -13.26 28.26 26.25
N ARG A 391 -12.71 27.14 25.80
CA ARG A 391 -11.27 26.94 25.66
C ARG A 391 -10.93 26.83 24.18
N SER A 392 -9.92 27.57 23.75
CA SER A 392 -9.56 27.66 22.33
C SER A 392 -8.12 27.22 22.10
N SER A 393 -7.89 26.39 21.09
CA SER A 393 -6.56 26.03 20.60
C SER A 393 -6.52 26.12 19.07
N ALA A 394 -5.39 26.54 18.50
CA ALA A 394 -5.26 26.78 17.06
C ALA A 394 -3.96 26.17 16.51
N PHE A 395 -4.02 25.64 15.29
CA PHE A 395 -2.95 24.86 14.67
C PHE A 395 -2.81 25.23 13.19
N LEU A 396 -1.60 25.59 12.78
CA LEU A 396 -1.27 26.00 11.43
C LEU A 396 -0.51 24.88 10.71
N SER A 397 -0.93 24.56 9.49
CA SER A 397 -0.26 23.55 8.66
C SER A 397 1.17 23.97 8.29
N PRO A 398 2.07 23.00 8.00
CA PRO A 398 3.45 23.29 7.60
C PRO A 398 3.60 24.24 6.40
N ASP A 399 2.66 24.18 5.46
CA ASP A 399 2.60 25.03 4.27
C ASP A 399 1.94 26.40 4.52
N ASN A 400 1.47 26.65 5.75
CA ASN A 400 0.73 27.83 6.18
C ASN A 400 -0.60 28.06 5.45
N LEU A 401 -1.13 27.05 4.76
CA LEU A 401 -2.35 27.19 3.95
C LEU A 401 -3.63 26.77 4.67
N ARG A 402 -3.51 26.04 5.79
CA ARG A 402 -4.64 25.58 6.59
C ARG A 402 -4.45 25.96 8.05
N LEU A 403 -5.48 26.59 8.61
CA LEU A 403 -5.59 26.90 10.04
C LEU A 403 -6.77 26.11 10.62
N VAL A 404 -6.52 25.36 11.69
CA VAL A 404 -7.53 24.58 12.41
C VAL A 404 -7.68 25.18 13.81
N VAL A 405 -8.91 25.50 14.21
CA VAL A 405 -9.22 26.02 15.55
C VAL A 405 -10.18 25.05 16.25
N VAL A 406 -9.78 24.51 17.39
CA VAL A 406 -10.60 23.63 18.23
C VAL A 406 -11.09 24.43 19.43
N LEU A 407 -12.41 24.46 19.62
CA LEU A 407 -13.10 25.14 20.71
C LEU A 407 -13.87 24.14 21.57
N ILE A 408 -13.76 24.29 22.87
CA ILE A 408 -14.44 23.46 23.86
C ILE A 408 -15.32 24.37 24.71
N ASN A 409 -16.64 24.23 24.61
CA ASN A 409 -17.54 24.86 25.58
C ASN A 409 -17.71 23.90 26.77
N THR A 410 -17.08 24.25 27.89
CA THR A 410 -17.09 23.41 29.10
C THR A 410 -18.34 23.65 29.96
N ASN A 411 -19.09 24.72 29.70
CA ASN A 411 -20.25 25.07 30.50
C ASN A 411 -21.38 24.05 30.34
N ALA A 412 -21.97 23.67 31.47
CA ALA A 412 -23.01 22.65 31.52
C ALA A 412 -24.34 23.07 30.88
N THR A 413 -24.66 24.36 30.86
CA THR A 413 -26.00 24.86 30.49
C THR A 413 -26.00 26.07 29.57
N VAL A 414 -24.87 26.76 29.41
CA VAL A 414 -24.78 28.01 28.66
C VAL A 414 -24.15 27.75 27.29
N SER A 415 -24.84 28.19 26.22
CA SER A 415 -24.25 28.29 24.89
C SER A 415 -23.39 29.54 24.78
N SER A 416 -22.28 29.43 24.06
CA SER A 416 -21.43 30.57 23.69
C SER A 416 -21.63 30.93 22.23
N ALA A 417 -21.56 32.21 21.90
CA ALA A 417 -21.52 32.70 20.53
C ALA A 417 -20.14 33.30 20.26
N MET A 418 -19.42 32.78 19.27
CA MET A 418 -18.02 33.13 19.00
C MET A 418 -17.85 33.78 17.63
N ASN A 419 -17.16 34.91 17.62
CA ASN A 419 -16.55 35.53 16.46
C ASN A 419 -15.04 35.22 16.45
N PHE A 420 -14.41 35.45 15.30
CA PHE A 420 -13.01 35.11 15.10
C PHE A 420 -12.25 36.26 14.43
N ASN A 421 -11.05 36.51 14.93
CA ASN A 421 -10.03 37.30 14.26
C ASN A 421 -8.86 36.37 13.95
N PHE A 422 -8.58 36.16 12.66
CA PHE A 422 -7.54 35.22 12.21
C PHE A 422 -6.16 35.85 12.02
N GLY A 423 -5.99 37.11 12.44
CA GLY A 423 -4.72 37.82 12.33
C GLY A 423 -4.29 37.97 10.86
N THR A 424 -3.08 37.51 10.55
CA THR A 424 -2.52 37.55 9.20
C THR A 424 -2.99 36.42 8.28
N PHE A 425 -3.74 35.44 8.79
CA PHE A 425 -4.19 34.32 7.97
C PHE A 425 -5.37 34.75 7.08
N SER A 426 -5.20 34.60 5.77
CA SER A 426 -6.23 34.95 4.80
C SER A 426 -7.22 33.80 4.62
N VAL A 427 -8.45 33.96 5.11
CA VAL A 427 -9.47 32.92 4.98
C VAL A 427 -10.09 32.96 3.58
N GLY A 428 -9.90 31.89 2.81
CA GLY A 428 -10.54 31.67 1.52
C GLY A 428 -11.79 30.80 1.62
N LYS A 429 -11.69 29.67 2.34
CA LYS A 429 -12.79 28.73 2.62
C LYS A 429 -12.81 28.38 4.09
N SER A 430 -14.00 28.03 4.59
CA SER A 430 -14.18 27.57 5.97
C SER A 430 -15.14 26.39 6.03
N GLY A 431 -14.90 25.51 7.02
CA GLY A 431 -15.77 24.42 7.41
C GLY A 431 -15.86 24.33 8.93
N VAL A 432 -17.04 24.01 9.46
CA VAL A 432 -17.28 23.86 10.90
C VAL A 432 -17.79 22.46 11.17
N TYR A 433 -17.17 21.81 12.15
CA TYR A 433 -17.53 20.48 12.62
C TYR A 433 -17.87 20.55 14.10
N GLN A 434 -19.01 20.02 14.50
CA GLN A 434 -19.50 20.13 15.87
C GLN A 434 -19.96 18.79 16.43
N THR A 435 -19.63 18.58 17.71
CA THR A 435 -20.18 17.52 18.54
C THR A 435 -20.81 18.17 19.76
N ALA A 436 -22.07 17.87 20.04
CA ALA A 436 -22.77 18.33 21.24
C ALA A 436 -23.69 17.21 21.72
N ASN A 437 -23.79 16.97 23.04
CA ASN A 437 -24.65 15.95 23.64
C ASN A 437 -24.45 14.49 23.15
N THR A 438 -25.27 13.55 23.61
CA THR A 438 -25.09 12.10 23.41
C THR A 438 -25.62 11.51 22.09
N ASN A 439 -26.28 12.31 21.23
CA ASN A 439 -26.91 11.82 20.00
C ASN A 439 -26.43 12.56 18.73
N TYR A 440 -25.52 13.54 18.86
CA TYR A 440 -25.06 14.39 17.76
C TYR A 440 -23.53 14.41 17.72
N TYR A 441 -22.94 13.35 17.18
CA TYR A 441 -21.49 13.20 17.13
C TYR A 441 -20.90 13.58 15.77
N PHE A 442 -19.95 14.52 15.78
CA PHE A 442 -19.11 14.99 14.68
C PHE A 442 -19.85 15.34 13.37
N GLN A 443 -20.70 16.36 13.43
CA GLN A 443 -21.47 16.84 12.29
C GLN A 443 -20.80 18.00 11.58
N SER A 444 -20.82 18.00 10.24
CA SER A 444 -20.47 19.17 9.45
C SER A 444 -21.63 20.16 9.43
N LEU A 445 -21.38 21.40 9.85
CA LEU A 445 -22.35 22.50 9.84
C LEU A 445 -22.20 23.39 8.59
N GLY A 446 -21.28 23.06 7.68
CA GLY A 446 -20.95 23.89 6.53
C GLY A 446 -19.96 25.01 6.89
N SER A 447 -20.09 26.17 6.26
CA SER A 447 -19.14 27.29 6.43
C SER A 447 -19.30 28.01 7.76
N LEU A 448 -18.21 28.63 8.22
CA LEU A 448 -18.19 29.43 9.43
C LEU A 448 -19.16 30.61 9.34
N THR A 449 -19.90 30.85 10.42
CA THR A 449 -20.85 31.97 10.53
C THR A 449 -20.36 33.01 11.54
N ASN A 450 -20.82 34.25 11.41
CA ASN A 450 -20.64 35.27 12.45
C ASN A 450 -21.47 34.88 13.68
N GLY A 451 -20.86 34.96 14.87
CA GLY A 451 -21.46 34.50 16.11
C GLY A 451 -21.70 32.99 16.12
N GLN A 452 -20.72 32.21 15.64
CA GLN A 452 -20.78 30.75 15.60
C GLN A 452 -21.17 30.21 16.97
N VAL A 453 -22.28 29.47 17.02
CA VAL A 453 -22.83 28.97 18.28
C VAL A 453 -22.13 27.69 18.70
N LEU A 454 -21.68 27.66 19.95
CA LEU A 454 -21.18 26.49 20.66
C LEU A 454 -22.19 26.12 21.74
N PRO A 455 -22.97 25.05 21.55
CA PRO A 455 -23.89 24.56 22.57
C PRO A 455 -23.19 24.28 23.91
N PRO A 456 -23.92 24.16 25.03
CA PRO A 456 -23.33 23.72 26.28
C PRO A 456 -22.72 22.34 26.11
N ARG A 457 -21.59 22.08 26.78
CA ARG A 457 -20.87 20.79 26.70
C ARG A 457 -20.65 20.32 25.27
N SER A 458 -19.99 21.15 24.47
CA SER A 458 -19.76 20.87 23.04
C SER A 458 -18.30 21.06 22.63
N LEU A 459 -17.94 20.37 21.56
CA LEU A 459 -16.68 20.49 20.83
C LEU A 459 -16.98 21.04 19.45
N THR A 460 -16.25 22.07 19.03
CA THR A 460 -16.37 22.65 17.69
C THR A 460 -14.99 22.81 17.08
N THR A 461 -14.76 22.24 15.90
CA THR A 461 -13.55 22.45 15.12
C THR A 461 -13.87 23.30 13.89
N VAL A 462 -13.20 24.43 13.76
CA VAL A 462 -13.25 25.32 12.60
C VAL A 462 -12.00 25.06 11.76
N VAL A 463 -12.20 24.67 10.50
CA VAL A 463 -11.14 24.42 9.52
C VAL A 463 -11.17 25.53 8.50
N LEU A 464 -10.04 26.19 8.28
CA LEU A 464 -9.90 27.36 7.43
C LEU A 464 -8.80 27.11 6.42
N ASP A 465 -9.09 27.33 5.15
CA ASP A 465 -8.14 27.18 4.06
C ASP A 465 -7.94 28.52 3.35
N GLN A 466 -6.69 28.85 3.03
CA GLN A 466 -6.40 29.96 2.12
C GLN A 466 -6.83 29.59 0.70
N ASN A 467 -7.31 30.56 -0.06
CA ASN A 467 -7.50 30.38 -1.51
C ASN A 467 -6.16 30.63 -2.20
N VAL A 468 -5.46 29.55 -2.55
CA VAL A 468 -4.23 29.60 -3.34
C VAL A 468 -4.54 29.13 -4.75
N TYR A 469 -4.17 29.95 -5.73
CA TYR A 469 -4.25 29.53 -7.12
C TYR A 469 -3.22 28.42 -7.38
N VAL A 470 -3.72 27.27 -7.85
CA VAL A 470 -2.90 26.17 -8.36
C VAL A 470 -3.05 26.14 -9.87
N GLY A 471 -1.93 26.13 -10.59
CA GLY A 471 -1.94 26.00 -12.05
C GLY A 471 -2.40 24.60 -12.48
N PRO A 472 -2.87 24.41 -13.72
CA PRO A 472 -3.20 23.09 -14.23
C PRO A 472 -1.93 22.29 -14.56
N ALA A 473 -2.03 20.96 -14.53
CA ALA A 473 -1.02 20.07 -15.08
C ALA A 473 -0.91 20.30 -16.60
N THR A 474 0.29 20.27 -17.16
CA THR A 474 0.53 20.51 -18.59
C THR A 474 1.54 19.54 -19.19
N ASN A 475 1.73 19.56 -20.51
CA ASN A 475 2.71 18.74 -21.23
C ASN A 475 2.68 17.24 -20.86
N PRO A 476 1.53 16.57 -21.05
CA PRO A 476 1.43 15.15 -20.76
C PRO A 476 2.37 14.32 -21.63
N SER A 477 2.95 13.29 -21.04
CA SER A 477 3.63 12.19 -21.70
C SER A 477 3.06 10.87 -21.17
N PRO A 478 2.50 9.98 -22.01
CA PRO A 478 2.34 10.13 -23.44
C PRO A 478 1.54 11.37 -23.83
N ALA A 479 1.92 12.00 -24.94
CA ALA A 479 1.20 13.17 -25.46
C ALA A 479 -0.27 12.83 -25.69
N CYS A 480 -1.16 13.79 -25.47
CA CYS A 480 -2.59 13.58 -25.69
C CYS A 480 -2.85 13.12 -27.14
N GLY A 481 -3.50 11.97 -27.30
CA GLY A 481 -3.75 11.31 -28.58
C GLY A 481 -2.61 10.40 -29.07
N ALA A 482 -1.54 10.19 -28.29
CA ALA A 482 -0.45 9.28 -28.68
C ALA A 482 -0.94 7.85 -28.90
N SER A 483 -0.35 7.15 -29.88
CA SER A 483 -0.68 5.75 -30.21
C SER A 483 0.55 4.86 -30.10
N GLY A 484 0.35 3.55 -29.96
CA GLY A 484 1.44 2.58 -29.85
C GLY A 484 2.26 2.72 -28.56
N VAL A 485 1.70 3.33 -27.51
CA VAL A 485 2.40 3.52 -26.24
C VAL A 485 2.75 2.16 -25.62
N ALA A 486 4.03 1.98 -25.27
CA ALA A 486 4.49 0.73 -24.66
C ALA A 486 3.81 0.54 -23.29
N LEU A 487 3.49 -0.71 -22.93
CA LEU A 487 2.81 -1.01 -21.65
C LEU A 487 3.64 -0.71 -20.41
N SER A 488 4.96 -0.55 -20.58
CA SER A 488 5.90 -0.14 -19.53
C SER A 488 6.08 1.38 -19.43
N SER A 489 5.34 2.17 -20.23
CA SER A 489 5.49 3.62 -20.25
C SER A 489 4.96 4.24 -18.96
N ALA A 490 5.72 5.20 -18.41
CA ALA A 490 5.21 6.07 -17.37
C ALA A 490 4.24 7.10 -17.96
N LEU A 491 3.27 7.51 -17.15
CA LEU A 491 2.61 8.79 -17.27
C LEU A 491 3.50 9.85 -16.64
N SER A 492 3.73 10.98 -17.30
CA SER A 492 4.45 12.12 -16.74
C SER A 492 3.88 13.45 -17.25
N TRP A 493 4.07 14.51 -16.48
CA TRP A 493 3.52 15.84 -16.78
C TRP A 493 4.45 16.94 -16.25
N THR A 494 4.25 18.16 -16.74
CA THR A 494 4.76 19.37 -16.08
C THR A 494 3.77 19.77 -14.99
N PRO A 495 4.22 19.93 -13.73
CA PRO A 495 3.35 20.28 -12.62
C PRO A 495 2.81 21.70 -12.80
N GLY A 496 1.59 21.91 -12.31
CA GLY A 496 0.99 23.24 -12.25
C GLY A 496 1.76 24.20 -11.34
N SER A 497 1.66 25.51 -11.57
CA SER A 497 2.25 26.50 -10.66
C SER A 497 1.72 26.31 -9.24
N ASN A 498 2.61 26.37 -8.25
CA ASN A 498 2.32 26.18 -6.82
C ASN A 498 1.89 24.77 -6.41
N ALA A 499 1.81 23.79 -7.30
CA ALA A 499 1.42 22.44 -6.91
C ALA A 499 2.53 21.74 -6.12
N LEU A 500 2.17 21.09 -5.02
CA LEU A 500 3.07 20.25 -4.20
C LEU A 500 2.64 18.77 -4.18
N ALA A 501 1.44 18.48 -4.68
CA ALA A 501 0.92 17.12 -4.80
C ALA A 501 0.01 16.98 -6.02
N HIS A 502 -0.14 15.75 -6.50
CA HIS A 502 -0.82 15.43 -7.75
C HIS A 502 -1.74 14.22 -7.55
N ALA A 503 -3.06 14.40 -7.69
CA ALA A 503 -3.99 13.28 -7.72
C ALA A 503 -4.08 12.74 -9.16
N VAL A 504 -3.63 11.49 -9.36
CA VAL A 504 -3.57 10.89 -10.70
C VAL A 504 -4.77 9.97 -10.92
N TYR A 505 -5.43 10.12 -12.06
CA TYR A 505 -6.58 9.30 -12.45
C TYR A 505 -6.34 8.65 -13.81
N LEU A 506 -6.75 7.38 -13.96
CA LEU A 506 -6.68 6.63 -15.22
C LEU A 506 -7.91 5.75 -15.38
N GLY A 507 -8.41 5.66 -16.61
CA GLY A 507 -9.48 4.75 -16.97
C GLY A 507 -9.62 4.62 -18.48
N VAL A 508 -10.61 3.84 -18.93
CA VAL A 508 -10.91 3.63 -20.35
C VAL A 508 -12.17 4.38 -20.81
N ASP A 509 -12.77 5.17 -19.92
CA ASP A 509 -13.93 6.04 -20.19
C ASP A 509 -13.56 7.48 -19.83
N SER A 510 -13.67 8.38 -20.81
CA SER A 510 -13.27 9.79 -20.66
C SER A 510 -14.14 10.55 -19.65
N ASN A 511 -15.44 10.25 -19.60
CA ASN A 511 -16.38 10.91 -18.70
C ASN A 511 -16.19 10.42 -17.26
N ALA A 512 -15.94 9.13 -17.07
CA ALA A 512 -15.61 8.56 -15.77
C ALA A 512 -14.35 9.19 -15.19
N VAL A 513 -13.31 9.37 -16.02
CA VAL A 513 -12.08 10.07 -15.61
C VAL A 513 -12.35 11.54 -15.34
N ALA A 514 -13.15 12.23 -16.17
CA ALA A 514 -13.50 13.64 -15.96
C ALA A 514 -14.30 13.92 -14.67
N GLN A 515 -15.04 12.94 -14.15
CA GLN A 515 -15.84 13.07 -12.94
C GLN A 515 -15.24 12.34 -11.72
N ALA A 516 -14.06 11.74 -11.88
CA ALA A 516 -13.45 10.96 -10.81
C ALA A 516 -13.10 11.83 -9.61
N THR A 517 -13.12 11.23 -8.44
CA THR A 517 -12.68 11.79 -7.15
C THR A 517 -11.70 10.80 -6.50
N PRO A 518 -11.01 11.14 -5.40
CA PRO A 518 -10.16 10.18 -4.70
C PRO A 518 -10.89 8.91 -4.21
N ALA A 519 -12.22 8.90 -4.17
CA ALA A 519 -13.04 7.72 -3.86
C ALA A 519 -13.40 6.87 -5.10
N SER A 520 -13.08 7.34 -6.31
CA SER A 520 -13.45 6.67 -7.56
C SER A 520 -12.45 5.57 -7.94
N PRO A 521 -12.89 4.50 -8.64
CA PRO A 521 -12.00 3.44 -9.11
C PRO A 521 -10.86 3.89 -10.02
N GLN A 522 -11.01 5.05 -10.67
CA GLN A 522 -10.01 5.63 -11.56
C GLN A 522 -8.84 6.25 -10.79
N PHE A 523 -8.97 6.51 -9.49
CA PHE A 523 -7.93 7.14 -8.69
C PHE A 523 -6.76 6.17 -8.47
N LEU A 524 -5.57 6.58 -8.94
CA LEU A 524 -4.35 5.81 -8.85
C LEU A 524 -3.49 6.18 -7.63
N GLY A 525 -3.81 7.30 -6.99
CA GLY A 525 -3.14 7.75 -5.77
C GLY A 525 -2.72 9.22 -5.82
N MET A 526 -2.22 9.65 -4.67
CA MET A 526 -1.56 10.94 -4.47
C MET A 526 -0.07 10.80 -4.74
N MET A 527 0.46 11.63 -5.65
CA MET A 527 1.88 11.66 -5.99
C MET A 527 2.51 12.97 -5.50
N THR A 528 3.75 12.89 -5.03
CA THR A 528 4.64 14.06 -4.79
C THR A 528 5.70 14.21 -5.87
N VAL A 529 5.66 13.32 -6.86
CA VAL A 529 6.51 13.31 -8.05
C VAL A 529 5.64 13.44 -9.30
N THR A 530 6.24 13.87 -10.41
CA THR A 530 5.53 14.19 -11.65
C THR A 530 5.53 13.05 -12.67
N ASN A 531 5.68 11.81 -12.19
CA ASN A 531 5.56 10.61 -12.99
C ASN A 531 4.88 9.47 -12.21
N PHE A 532 4.23 8.55 -12.94
CA PHE A 532 3.56 7.39 -12.40
C PHE A 532 3.61 6.22 -13.40
N TYR A 533 3.79 4.99 -12.92
CA TYR A 533 3.82 3.78 -13.77
C TYR A 533 2.51 2.99 -13.58
N PRO A 534 1.49 3.21 -14.42
CA PRO A 534 0.23 2.48 -14.31
C PRO A 534 0.33 1.06 -14.88
N PRO A 535 -0.49 0.13 -14.40
CA PRO A 535 -0.74 -1.13 -15.11
C PRO A 535 -1.54 -0.83 -16.39
N LEU A 536 -0.93 -1.02 -17.56
CA LEU A 536 -1.56 -0.79 -18.87
C LEU A 536 -1.93 -2.11 -19.55
N ALA A 537 -3.14 -2.15 -20.12
CA ALA A 537 -3.61 -3.25 -20.96
C ALA A 537 -3.32 -2.98 -22.44
N GLY A 538 -2.96 -4.01 -23.20
CA GLY A 538 -2.69 -3.90 -24.64
C GLY A 538 -3.89 -3.50 -25.48
N GLY A 539 -3.66 -2.66 -26.50
CA GLY A 539 -4.69 -2.23 -27.45
C GLY A 539 -5.79 -1.34 -26.87
N ALA A 540 -5.67 -0.91 -25.62
CA ALA A 540 -6.65 -0.05 -24.97
C ALA A 540 -6.42 1.44 -25.28
N THR A 541 -7.50 2.19 -25.49
CA THR A 541 -7.48 3.65 -25.38
C THR A 541 -7.74 4.01 -23.93
N ASN A 542 -6.76 4.68 -23.35
CA ASN A 542 -6.76 5.14 -21.98
C ASN A 542 -7.01 6.64 -21.93
N PHE A 543 -7.74 7.08 -20.92
CA PHE A 543 -7.97 8.46 -20.55
C PHE A 543 -7.38 8.68 -19.17
N TRP A 544 -6.69 9.80 -18.99
CA TRP A 544 -6.05 10.11 -17.72
C TRP A 544 -6.06 11.60 -17.44
N ARG A 545 -5.95 11.93 -16.16
CA ARG A 545 -6.01 13.30 -15.65
C ARG A 545 -5.10 13.41 -14.44
N VAL A 546 -4.55 14.59 -14.23
CA VAL A 546 -3.84 14.95 -13.01
C VAL A 546 -4.49 16.18 -12.40
N ASP A 547 -5.01 16.05 -11.18
CA ASP A 547 -5.46 17.22 -10.42
C ASP A 547 -4.28 17.74 -9.59
N GLU A 548 -3.93 19.00 -9.81
CA GLU A 548 -2.81 19.68 -9.17
C GLU A 548 -3.26 20.27 -7.83
N MET A 549 -2.49 20.07 -6.77
CA MET A 549 -2.92 20.44 -5.42
C MET A 549 -1.85 21.11 -4.58
N ILE A 550 -2.30 22.04 -3.72
CA ILE A 550 -1.53 22.58 -2.60
C ILE A 550 -2.46 22.83 -1.41
N GLY A 551 -2.14 22.23 -0.26
CA GLY A 551 -3.07 22.18 0.88
C GLY A 551 -4.43 21.65 0.46
N ALA A 552 -5.49 22.44 0.67
CA ALA A 552 -6.86 22.12 0.26
C ALA A 552 -7.28 22.70 -1.10
N ASN A 553 -6.36 23.36 -1.80
CA ASN A 553 -6.62 23.95 -3.11
C ASN A 553 -6.32 22.94 -4.20
N THR A 554 -7.28 22.73 -5.09
CA THR A 554 -7.19 21.76 -6.19
C THR A 554 -7.53 22.45 -7.49
N ASN A 555 -6.70 22.25 -8.51
CA ASN A 555 -7.03 22.52 -9.90
C ASN A 555 -7.31 21.19 -10.59
N ILE A 556 -8.54 21.00 -11.05
CA ILE A 556 -8.95 19.79 -11.76
C ILE A 556 -8.33 19.82 -13.15
N GLY A 557 -7.51 18.81 -13.46
CA GLY A 557 -6.76 18.75 -14.71
C GLY A 557 -7.62 18.48 -15.94
N ALA A 558 -7.07 18.78 -17.12
CA ALA A 558 -7.65 18.34 -18.38
C ALA A 558 -7.58 16.81 -18.50
N VAL A 559 -8.54 16.21 -19.21
CA VAL A 559 -8.48 14.79 -19.56
C VAL A 559 -7.65 14.62 -20.83
N TRP A 560 -6.57 13.86 -20.72
CA TRP A 560 -5.71 13.45 -21.83
C TRP A 560 -5.99 12.01 -22.21
N SER A 561 -5.63 11.62 -23.43
CA SER A 561 -5.79 10.24 -23.90
C SER A 561 -4.54 9.69 -24.56
N PHE A 562 -4.42 8.37 -24.63
CA PHE A 562 -3.45 7.67 -25.47
C PHE A 562 -3.93 6.23 -25.73
N SER A 563 -3.42 5.59 -26.78
CA SER A 563 -3.66 4.19 -27.08
C SER A 563 -2.38 3.38 -26.93
N THR A 564 -2.46 2.29 -26.16
CA THR A 564 -1.35 1.36 -25.95
C THR A 564 -1.11 0.48 -27.17
N ALA A 565 0.12 -0.02 -27.33
CA ALA A 565 0.42 -1.07 -28.30
C ALA A 565 -0.49 -2.31 -28.09
N PRO A 566 -0.95 -2.99 -29.16
CA PRO A 566 -1.73 -4.24 -29.06
C PRO A 566 -0.96 -5.34 -28.32
N VAL A 567 -1.69 -6.24 -27.63
CA VAL A 567 -1.13 -7.49 -27.10
C VAL A 567 -1.83 -8.69 -27.75
N PRO A 568 -1.08 -9.71 -28.19
CA PRO A 568 0.38 -9.81 -28.14
C PRO A 568 1.04 -8.98 -29.24
N ALA A 569 2.09 -8.23 -28.89
CA ALA A 569 2.88 -7.45 -29.84
C ALA A 569 3.82 -8.39 -30.63
N LEU A 570 3.21 -9.17 -31.52
CA LEU A 570 3.90 -9.84 -32.62
C LEU A 570 4.74 -8.79 -33.35
N ALA A 571 6.04 -8.99 -33.40
CA ALA A 571 7.00 -8.04 -33.97
C ALA A 571 7.38 -8.40 -35.40
N HIS A 572 7.52 -9.71 -35.68
CA HIS A 572 7.91 -10.23 -36.99
C HIS A 572 7.14 -11.50 -37.31
N ARG A 573 6.70 -11.66 -38.57
CA ARG A 573 6.02 -12.86 -39.06
C ARG A 573 6.40 -13.16 -40.51
N TYR A 574 6.98 -14.34 -40.70
CA TYR A 574 7.40 -14.86 -42.01
C TYR A 574 6.58 -16.10 -42.36
N SER A 575 5.60 -15.91 -43.25
CA SER A 575 4.61 -16.93 -43.63
C SER A 575 4.94 -17.67 -44.92
N PHE A 576 6.12 -17.42 -45.48
CA PHE A 576 6.66 -18.11 -46.67
C PHE A 576 5.66 -18.27 -47.83
N SER A 577 4.79 -17.28 -48.01
CA SER A 577 3.68 -17.29 -48.97
C SER A 577 4.06 -16.73 -50.34
N GLU A 578 5.34 -16.42 -50.55
CA GLU A 578 5.89 -15.95 -51.81
C GLU A 578 5.75 -17.01 -52.91
N THR A 579 5.59 -16.57 -54.16
CA THR A 579 5.49 -17.46 -55.33
C THR A 579 6.85 -17.78 -55.96
N GLY A 580 7.94 -17.21 -55.44
CA GLY A 580 9.32 -17.39 -55.91
C GLY A 580 10.23 -16.20 -55.56
N GLY A 581 11.51 -16.28 -55.97
CA GLY A 581 12.50 -15.21 -55.77
C GLY A 581 13.43 -15.44 -54.57
N THR A 582 14.15 -14.39 -54.18
CA THR A 582 15.18 -14.44 -53.12
C THR A 582 14.81 -13.62 -51.88
N THR A 583 13.57 -13.13 -51.79
CA THR A 583 13.08 -12.30 -50.66
C THR A 583 12.16 -13.14 -49.78
N VAL A 584 12.29 -12.98 -48.48
CA VAL A 584 11.39 -13.57 -47.47
C VAL A 584 10.69 -12.42 -46.75
N ALA A 585 9.41 -12.22 -47.00
CA ALA A 585 8.66 -11.05 -46.54
C ALA A 585 8.31 -11.15 -45.06
N ASP A 586 8.53 -10.04 -44.33
CA ASP A 586 7.97 -9.87 -42.99
C ASP A 586 6.64 -9.13 -43.09
N SER A 587 5.56 -9.87 -42.80
CA SER A 587 4.19 -9.34 -42.86
C SER A 587 3.83 -8.38 -41.72
N ILE A 588 4.65 -8.30 -40.66
CA ILE A 588 4.37 -7.47 -39.48
C ILE A 588 5.38 -6.33 -39.34
N GLY A 589 6.68 -6.60 -39.44
CA GLY A 589 7.71 -5.56 -39.42
C GLY A 589 7.74 -4.72 -40.70
N GLY A 590 7.25 -5.26 -41.81
CA GLY A 590 7.25 -4.61 -43.12
C GLY A 590 8.58 -4.72 -43.87
N PRO A 591 8.72 -4.05 -45.04
CA PRO A 591 9.79 -4.34 -46.00
C PRO A 591 11.23 -4.17 -45.50
N GLY A 592 11.45 -3.29 -44.50
CA GLY A 592 12.77 -3.10 -43.89
C GLY A 592 13.26 -4.31 -43.07
N TRP A 593 12.34 -5.22 -42.73
CA TRP A 593 12.59 -6.45 -41.98
C TRP A 593 12.52 -7.72 -42.85
N ASN A 594 12.41 -7.55 -44.17
CA ASN A 594 12.46 -8.66 -45.11
C ASN A 594 13.80 -9.40 -45.05
N GLY A 595 13.72 -10.73 -44.98
CA GLY A 595 14.88 -11.60 -45.14
C GLY A 595 15.28 -11.77 -46.60
N THR A 596 16.47 -12.35 -46.78
CA THR A 596 16.96 -12.82 -48.08
C THR A 596 17.19 -14.33 -48.03
N LEU A 597 17.23 -14.98 -49.18
CA LEU A 597 17.34 -16.43 -49.31
C LEU A 597 18.65 -16.85 -50.03
N PRO A 598 19.84 -16.71 -49.40
CA PRO A 598 21.10 -17.19 -49.96
C PRO A 598 21.10 -18.70 -50.26
N GLY A 599 21.73 -19.09 -51.37
CA GLY A 599 21.70 -20.47 -51.88
C GLY A 599 20.36 -20.88 -52.51
N GLY A 600 19.35 -20.00 -52.44
CA GLY A 600 17.99 -20.26 -52.89
C GLY A 600 17.17 -21.09 -51.90
N GLY A 601 16.07 -21.62 -52.38
CA GLY A 601 15.08 -22.39 -51.64
C GLY A 601 13.77 -22.40 -52.43
N THR A 602 12.84 -23.27 -52.06
CA THR A 602 11.59 -23.43 -52.82
C THR A 602 10.41 -23.04 -51.96
N PHE A 603 9.67 -22.02 -52.40
CA PHE A 603 8.38 -21.68 -51.84
C PHE A 603 7.28 -22.53 -52.49
N SER A 604 6.42 -23.13 -51.69
CA SER A 604 5.26 -23.87 -52.17
C SER A 604 4.18 -23.94 -51.10
N SER A 605 2.94 -23.58 -51.44
CA SER A 605 1.78 -23.71 -50.55
C SER A 605 1.96 -23.06 -49.17
N GLY A 606 2.59 -21.89 -49.10
CA GLY A 606 2.87 -21.18 -47.84
C GLY A 606 4.06 -21.73 -47.05
N GLN A 607 4.89 -22.59 -47.65
CA GLN A 607 6.04 -23.20 -46.98
C GLN A 607 7.33 -22.92 -47.73
N LEU A 608 8.42 -22.73 -46.97
CA LEU A 608 9.78 -22.64 -47.48
C LEU A 608 10.51 -23.97 -47.29
N THR A 609 10.98 -24.58 -48.38
CA THR A 609 11.87 -25.75 -48.35
C THR A 609 13.32 -25.34 -48.48
N LEU A 610 14.15 -25.77 -47.53
CA LEU A 610 15.60 -25.60 -47.51
C LEU A 610 16.30 -26.95 -47.70
N VAL A 611 17.27 -27.00 -48.61
CA VAL A 611 18.08 -28.19 -48.92
C VAL A 611 19.51 -28.00 -48.44
N SER A 612 19.92 -28.83 -47.48
CA SER A 612 21.24 -28.74 -46.85
C SER A 612 22.41 -28.86 -47.84
N ALA A 613 22.30 -29.78 -48.82
CA ALA A 613 23.32 -29.99 -49.85
C ALA A 613 23.56 -28.76 -50.75
N SER A 614 22.60 -27.84 -50.83
CA SER A 614 22.69 -26.60 -51.59
C SER A 614 23.07 -25.38 -50.73
N SER A 615 23.44 -25.60 -49.46
CA SER A 615 23.81 -24.52 -48.52
C SER A 615 22.73 -23.42 -48.39
N GLN A 616 21.45 -23.83 -48.39
CA GLN A 616 20.29 -22.93 -48.39
C GLN A 616 19.93 -22.47 -46.97
N TYR A 617 19.65 -21.18 -46.81
CA TYR A 617 19.21 -20.59 -45.55
C TYR A 617 18.53 -19.24 -45.77
N VAL A 618 17.81 -18.74 -44.76
CA VAL A 618 17.30 -17.37 -44.73
C VAL A 618 18.26 -16.50 -43.93
N SER A 619 18.59 -15.31 -44.45
CA SER A 619 19.30 -14.26 -43.71
C SER A 619 18.34 -13.10 -43.40
N LEU A 620 18.10 -12.86 -42.12
CA LEU A 620 17.25 -11.78 -41.63
C LEU A 620 18.07 -10.51 -41.36
N PRO A 621 17.46 -9.32 -41.39
CA PRO A 621 18.16 -8.05 -41.17
C PRO A 621 18.84 -7.93 -39.80
N ALA A 622 19.81 -7.00 -39.72
CA ALA A 622 20.57 -6.76 -38.50
C ALA A 622 19.69 -6.19 -37.38
N GLY A 623 19.99 -6.57 -36.13
CA GLY A 623 19.35 -6.00 -34.95
C GLY A 623 17.90 -6.42 -34.71
N ILE A 624 17.40 -7.47 -35.37
CA ILE A 624 16.00 -7.94 -35.29
C ILE A 624 15.53 -8.26 -33.87
N MET A 625 16.44 -8.56 -32.93
CA MET A 625 16.13 -8.80 -31.51
C MET A 625 16.78 -7.80 -30.55
N SER A 626 17.44 -6.75 -31.07
CA SER A 626 18.37 -5.90 -30.30
C SER A 626 17.73 -5.09 -29.16
N THR A 627 16.41 -4.87 -29.22
CA THR A 627 15.65 -4.14 -28.20
C THR A 627 14.89 -5.06 -27.24
N PHE A 628 15.01 -6.38 -27.39
CA PHE A 628 14.10 -7.34 -26.75
C PHE A 628 14.71 -7.87 -25.45
N SER A 629 13.98 -7.68 -24.35
CA SER A 629 14.33 -8.26 -23.04
C SER A 629 13.50 -9.51 -22.76
N ASN A 630 12.17 -9.41 -22.82
CA ASN A 630 11.29 -10.57 -22.83
C ASN A 630 10.93 -10.91 -24.28
N PHE A 631 10.77 -12.19 -24.61
CA PHE A 631 10.43 -12.58 -25.98
C PHE A 631 9.77 -13.95 -26.07
N THR A 632 9.12 -14.18 -27.21
CA THR A 632 8.79 -15.51 -27.73
C THR A 632 9.29 -15.63 -29.16
N ILE A 633 9.95 -16.74 -29.49
CA ILE A 633 10.18 -17.16 -30.89
C ILE A 633 9.46 -18.49 -31.08
N GLU A 634 8.64 -18.60 -32.13
CA GLU A 634 7.98 -19.85 -32.50
C GLU A 634 8.12 -20.16 -34.00
N ALA A 635 8.14 -21.46 -34.33
CA ALA A 635 8.25 -21.95 -35.70
C ALA A 635 7.46 -23.24 -35.90
N TRP A 636 6.90 -23.39 -37.11
CA TRP A 636 6.32 -24.65 -37.60
C TRP A 636 7.28 -25.28 -38.60
N VAL A 637 7.83 -26.44 -38.24
CA VAL A 637 8.93 -27.08 -38.98
C VAL A 637 8.64 -28.54 -39.27
N LYS A 638 9.09 -29.02 -40.43
CA LYS A 638 9.11 -30.45 -40.80
C LYS A 638 10.47 -30.80 -41.36
N LEU A 639 11.23 -31.64 -40.65
CA LEU A 639 12.57 -32.02 -41.09
C LEU A 639 12.51 -33.08 -42.18
N ASN A 640 13.33 -32.94 -43.23
CA ASN A 640 13.55 -34.00 -44.22
C ASN A 640 14.61 -34.99 -43.73
N THR A 641 15.64 -34.48 -43.07
CA THR A 641 16.67 -35.28 -42.40
C THR A 641 17.10 -34.61 -41.10
N THR A 642 17.45 -35.40 -40.09
CA THR A 642 17.98 -34.88 -38.83
C THR A 642 19.52 -34.91 -38.86
N ALA A 643 20.16 -33.82 -38.46
CA ALA A 643 21.60 -33.70 -38.34
C ALA A 643 21.94 -33.00 -37.03
N ASN A 644 23.02 -33.44 -36.36
CA ASN A 644 23.48 -32.80 -35.13
C ASN A 644 23.83 -31.33 -35.41
N TRP A 645 23.38 -30.45 -34.52
CA TRP A 645 23.69 -29.02 -34.53
C TRP A 645 23.19 -28.23 -35.74
N SER A 646 22.33 -28.81 -36.59
CA SER A 646 21.56 -28.00 -37.54
C SER A 646 20.65 -27.03 -36.79
N ARG A 647 20.41 -25.84 -37.35
CA ARG A 647 19.67 -24.77 -36.66
C ARG A 647 18.32 -24.53 -37.30
N ILE A 648 17.28 -24.41 -36.48
CA ILE A 648 16.01 -23.84 -36.91
C ILE A 648 16.21 -22.33 -37.08
N PHE A 649 16.74 -21.68 -36.04
CA PHE A 649 17.27 -20.32 -36.10
C PHE A 649 18.58 -20.21 -35.34
N ASP A 650 19.39 -19.23 -35.74
CA ASP A 650 20.62 -18.83 -35.07
C ASP A 650 20.89 -17.34 -35.30
N PHE A 651 20.81 -16.53 -34.23
CA PHE A 651 20.99 -15.09 -34.25
C PHE A 651 22.24 -14.69 -33.47
N GLY A 652 23.18 -14.00 -34.10
CA GLY A 652 24.44 -13.64 -33.46
C GLY A 652 25.34 -12.72 -34.26
N SER A 653 26.58 -12.59 -33.78
CA SER A 653 27.66 -11.83 -34.45
C SER A 653 28.91 -12.69 -34.69
N GLY A 654 28.78 -14.01 -34.57
CA GLY A 654 29.86 -14.99 -34.66
C GLY A 654 29.75 -16.05 -33.56
N THR A 655 30.80 -16.86 -33.39
CA THR A 655 30.83 -18.01 -32.47
C THR A 655 31.06 -17.65 -30.99
N THR A 656 31.02 -16.37 -30.65
CA THR A 656 31.16 -15.88 -29.26
C THR A 656 29.83 -15.34 -28.71
N THR A 657 29.04 -14.68 -29.55
CA THR A 657 27.80 -14.01 -29.13
C THR A 657 26.67 -14.46 -30.05
N TYR A 658 25.79 -15.30 -29.52
CA TYR A 658 24.68 -15.87 -30.29
C TYR A 658 23.56 -16.42 -29.40
N MET A 659 22.41 -16.66 -30.02
CA MET A 659 21.34 -17.52 -29.52
C MET A 659 20.82 -18.44 -30.64
N PHE A 660 20.48 -19.67 -30.32
CA PHE A 660 19.96 -20.62 -31.32
C PHE A 660 18.88 -21.55 -30.78
N LEU A 661 18.14 -22.17 -31.70
CA LEU A 661 17.35 -23.37 -31.46
C LEU A 661 17.77 -24.48 -32.44
N THR A 662 18.19 -25.63 -31.91
CA THR A 662 18.57 -26.81 -32.71
C THR A 662 17.57 -27.95 -32.52
N PRO A 663 17.12 -28.65 -33.60
CA PRO A 663 16.25 -29.81 -33.49
C PRO A 663 16.89 -31.00 -32.75
N GLN A 664 18.22 -31.09 -32.82
CA GLN A 664 19.00 -32.13 -32.20
C GLN A 664 20.40 -31.62 -31.87
N ASN A 665 20.66 -31.43 -30.58
CA ASN A 665 22.00 -31.15 -30.10
C ASN A 665 22.87 -32.42 -30.19
N GLY A 666 24.16 -32.28 -30.48
CA GLY A 666 25.10 -33.41 -30.63
C GLY A 666 25.64 -33.99 -29.32
N SER A 667 25.24 -33.47 -28.16
CA SER A 667 25.69 -33.95 -26.83
C SER A 667 24.73 -34.96 -26.18
N THR A 668 23.42 -34.72 -26.29
CA THR A 668 22.37 -35.49 -25.63
C THR A 668 21.24 -35.89 -26.57
N SER A 669 21.34 -35.57 -27.87
CA SER A 669 20.31 -35.86 -28.88
C SER A 669 18.93 -35.30 -28.51
N ARG A 670 18.90 -34.03 -28.07
CA ARG A 670 17.67 -33.33 -27.66
C ARG A 670 17.51 -32.01 -28.38
N LEU A 671 16.27 -31.57 -28.57
CA LEU A 671 15.93 -30.18 -28.88
C LEU A 671 16.60 -29.26 -27.84
N ARG A 672 17.28 -28.19 -28.28
CA ARG A 672 17.94 -27.24 -27.36
C ARG A 672 17.81 -25.81 -27.84
N PHE A 673 17.40 -24.95 -26.93
CA PHE A 673 17.65 -23.51 -27.00
C PHE A 673 18.91 -23.15 -26.20
N ALA A 674 19.72 -22.24 -26.70
CA ALA A 674 20.85 -21.68 -25.95
C ALA A 674 21.08 -20.20 -26.31
N ILE A 675 21.64 -19.44 -25.35
CA ILE A 675 22.09 -18.06 -25.52
C ILE A 675 23.43 -17.84 -24.80
N THR A 676 24.35 -17.08 -25.41
CA THR A 676 25.68 -16.80 -24.85
C THR A 676 26.26 -15.47 -25.37
N THR A 677 27.11 -14.85 -24.56
CA THR A 677 27.99 -13.72 -24.94
C THR A 677 29.48 -14.09 -24.83
N SER A 678 29.79 -15.35 -24.50
CA SER A 678 31.15 -15.84 -24.25
C SER A 678 31.46 -17.17 -24.94
N GLY A 679 30.69 -17.54 -25.96
CA GLY A 679 30.81 -18.79 -26.71
C GLY A 679 30.23 -20.03 -26.02
N GLY A 680 30.43 -21.20 -26.63
CA GLY A 680 29.76 -22.46 -26.27
C GLY A 680 29.91 -22.91 -24.81
N GLY A 681 31.03 -22.61 -24.15
CA GLY A 681 31.26 -22.96 -22.75
C GLY A 681 30.44 -22.15 -21.75
N GLY A 682 29.89 -20.99 -22.15
CA GLY A 682 29.09 -20.09 -21.31
C GLY A 682 27.59 -20.08 -21.66
N GLU A 683 27.12 -21.04 -22.45
CA GLU A 683 25.72 -21.10 -22.87
C GLU A 683 24.77 -21.27 -21.69
N GLN A 684 23.75 -20.43 -21.64
CA GLN A 684 22.57 -20.67 -20.84
C GLN A 684 21.58 -21.48 -21.67
N GLN A 685 21.31 -22.70 -21.22
CA GLN A 685 20.65 -23.71 -22.05
C GLN A 685 19.26 -24.05 -21.51
N ILE A 686 18.35 -24.37 -22.43
CA ILE A 686 17.08 -25.04 -22.16
C ILE A 686 17.05 -26.29 -23.02
N ASN A 687 17.06 -27.46 -22.39
CA ASN A 687 17.02 -28.75 -23.08
C ASN A 687 15.60 -29.31 -23.04
N GLY A 688 15.10 -29.76 -24.19
CA GLY A 688 13.86 -30.52 -24.29
C GLY A 688 14.03 -31.97 -23.83
N THR A 689 13.02 -32.79 -24.07
CA THR A 689 13.00 -34.21 -23.69
C THR A 689 13.55 -35.14 -24.78
N SER A 690 13.38 -34.79 -26.06
CA SER A 690 13.82 -35.59 -27.21
C SER A 690 14.26 -34.72 -28.40
N ALA A 691 14.87 -35.34 -29.41
CA ALA A 691 15.09 -34.71 -30.73
C ALA A 691 13.80 -34.67 -31.55
N LEU A 692 13.77 -33.81 -32.58
CA LEU A 692 12.71 -33.82 -33.59
C LEU A 692 12.96 -34.92 -34.64
N ALA A 693 11.93 -35.71 -34.94
CA ALA A 693 12.01 -36.75 -35.95
C ALA A 693 11.87 -36.19 -37.37
N ALA A 694 12.55 -36.81 -38.33
CA ALA A 694 12.34 -36.53 -39.75
C ALA A 694 10.94 -36.99 -40.19
N GLY A 695 10.32 -36.26 -41.12
CA GLY A 695 9.00 -36.56 -41.68
C GLY A 695 7.82 -36.14 -40.82
N THR A 696 8.03 -35.59 -39.62
CA THR A 696 6.97 -35.11 -38.72
C THR A 696 6.93 -33.59 -38.66
N SER A 697 5.73 -33.01 -38.71
CA SER A 697 5.53 -31.58 -38.49
C SER A 697 5.47 -31.27 -37.00
N TYR A 698 6.22 -30.25 -36.58
CA TYR A 698 6.29 -29.80 -35.18
C TYR A 698 6.05 -28.31 -35.08
N HIS A 699 5.39 -27.89 -34.01
CA HIS A 699 5.46 -26.53 -33.49
C HIS A 699 6.52 -26.49 -32.39
N VAL A 700 7.47 -25.58 -32.51
CA VAL A 700 8.47 -25.32 -31.47
C VAL A 700 8.39 -23.87 -31.06
N ALA A 701 8.45 -23.61 -29.76
CA ALA A 701 8.49 -22.25 -29.24
C ALA A 701 9.47 -22.14 -28.07
N VAL A 702 10.11 -20.98 -27.94
CA VAL A 702 10.88 -20.62 -26.76
C VAL A 702 10.40 -19.29 -26.22
N THR A 703 10.17 -19.22 -24.91
CA THR A 703 9.83 -18.00 -24.19
C THR A 703 10.95 -17.63 -23.22
N LEU A 704 11.13 -16.34 -22.97
CA LEU A 704 11.95 -15.84 -21.87
C LEU A 704 11.22 -14.68 -21.18
N ASN A 705 10.85 -14.85 -19.91
CA ASN A 705 10.24 -13.83 -19.07
C ASN A 705 11.07 -13.60 -17.81
N GLY A 706 11.72 -12.44 -17.69
CA GLY A 706 12.69 -12.23 -16.63
C GLY A 706 13.74 -13.33 -16.67
N TYR A 707 13.93 -14.06 -15.56
CA TYR A 707 14.94 -15.13 -15.46
C TYR A 707 14.47 -16.51 -15.91
N THR A 708 13.20 -16.66 -16.28
CA THR A 708 12.60 -17.96 -16.62
C THR A 708 12.47 -18.11 -18.13
N GLY A 709 13.26 -19.02 -18.68
CA GLY A 709 13.13 -19.48 -20.06
C GLY A 709 12.42 -20.82 -20.12
N ILE A 710 11.48 -20.98 -21.07
CA ILE A 710 10.74 -22.23 -21.28
C ILE A 710 10.79 -22.62 -22.75
N LEU A 711 11.08 -23.88 -23.03
CA LEU A 711 11.06 -24.49 -24.34
C LEU A 711 9.82 -25.36 -24.48
N TYR A 712 9.09 -25.19 -25.59
CA TYR A 712 7.83 -25.85 -25.88
C TYR A 712 7.94 -26.68 -27.15
N LEU A 713 7.22 -27.81 -27.16
CA LEU A 713 7.00 -28.67 -28.31
C LEU A 713 5.51 -28.96 -28.40
N ASN A 714 4.90 -28.64 -29.55
CA ASN A 714 3.47 -28.85 -29.82
C ASN A 714 2.56 -28.28 -28.73
N GLY A 715 2.80 -27.02 -28.35
CA GLY A 715 2.03 -26.31 -27.32
C GLY A 715 2.36 -26.69 -25.86
N VAL A 716 3.22 -27.69 -25.61
CA VAL A 716 3.52 -28.21 -24.27
C VAL A 716 4.96 -27.88 -23.86
N ALA A 717 5.18 -27.45 -22.61
CA ALA A 717 6.51 -27.19 -22.09
C ALA A 717 7.31 -28.50 -21.97
N VAL A 718 8.50 -28.55 -22.57
CA VAL A 718 9.43 -29.71 -22.58
C VAL A 718 10.76 -29.41 -21.91
N GLY A 719 11.02 -28.18 -21.50
CA GLY A 719 12.19 -27.80 -20.71
C GLY A 719 12.05 -26.41 -20.12
N THR A 720 12.63 -26.20 -18.92
CA THR A 720 12.61 -24.92 -18.21
C THR A 720 13.99 -24.62 -17.63
N ASN A 721 14.43 -23.36 -17.72
CA ASN A 721 15.59 -22.84 -17.01
C ASN A 721 15.19 -21.56 -16.27
N ASN A 722 15.28 -21.56 -14.93
CA ASN A 722 14.92 -20.43 -14.07
C ASN A 722 16.10 -19.48 -13.76
N ALA A 723 17.28 -19.76 -14.31
CA ALA A 723 18.52 -19.02 -14.07
C ALA A 723 19.05 -18.35 -15.35
N MET A 724 18.16 -18.02 -16.29
CA MET A 724 18.54 -17.34 -17.52
C MET A 724 18.80 -15.85 -17.22
N THR A 725 20.05 -15.41 -17.21
CA THR A 725 20.42 -13.99 -17.00
C THR A 725 20.69 -13.22 -18.30
N LEU A 726 20.94 -13.92 -19.41
CA LEU A 726 21.16 -13.29 -20.72
C LEU A 726 19.84 -12.98 -21.43
N ARG A 727 19.86 -11.93 -22.25
CA ARG A 727 18.72 -11.43 -23.03
C ARG A 727 19.17 -11.17 -24.48
N PRO A 728 18.28 -11.24 -25.48
CA PRO A 728 18.64 -10.89 -26.86
C PRO A 728 19.22 -9.47 -26.99
N SER A 729 18.69 -8.50 -26.24
CA SER A 729 19.25 -7.14 -26.17
C SER A 729 20.72 -7.09 -25.70
N GLY A 730 21.12 -8.04 -24.84
CA GLY A 730 22.50 -8.19 -24.38
C GLY A 730 23.46 -8.77 -25.43
N LEU A 731 22.95 -9.28 -26.55
CA LEU A 731 23.76 -9.70 -27.70
C LEU A 731 24.18 -8.51 -28.59
N GLY A 732 23.56 -7.33 -28.39
CA GLY A 732 23.75 -6.14 -29.22
C GLY A 732 23.01 -6.21 -30.56
N SER A 733 23.41 -5.37 -31.51
CA SER A 733 22.86 -5.37 -32.87
C SER A 733 23.48 -6.50 -33.69
N THR A 734 22.96 -7.71 -33.54
CA THR A 734 23.45 -8.91 -34.25
C THR A 734 23.31 -8.77 -35.76
N GLY A 735 24.35 -9.13 -36.51
CA GLY A 735 24.39 -9.05 -37.97
C GLY A 735 24.18 -10.39 -38.69
N ASN A 736 24.42 -11.51 -38.01
CA ASN A 736 24.28 -12.86 -38.55
C ASN A 736 23.00 -13.50 -37.99
N ASN A 737 21.85 -13.14 -38.57
CA ASN A 737 20.55 -13.63 -38.12
C ASN A 737 20.01 -14.63 -39.14
N TYR A 738 20.07 -15.93 -38.84
CA TYR A 738 19.79 -16.98 -39.79
C TYR A 738 18.59 -17.85 -39.41
N LEU A 739 17.84 -18.29 -40.42
CA LEU A 739 16.98 -19.47 -40.34
C LEU A 739 17.63 -20.59 -41.18
N GLY A 740 17.92 -21.74 -40.58
CA GLY A 740 18.51 -22.87 -41.29
C GLY A 740 20.05 -22.96 -41.35
N LYS A 741 20.79 -22.01 -40.73
CA LYS A 741 22.27 -21.98 -40.71
C LYS A 741 22.80 -21.69 -39.30
N SER A 742 23.98 -22.24 -38.97
CA SER A 742 24.71 -22.01 -37.70
C SER A 742 25.75 -20.90 -37.80
N GLN A 743 26.10 -20.25 -36.67
CA GLN A 743 27.33 -19.43 -36.60
C GLN A 743 28.60 -20.27 -36.76
N TYR A 744 28.52 -21.56 -36.41
CA TYR A 744 29.61 -22.52 -36.60
C TYR A 744 29.52 -23.17 -37.98
N ALA A 745 30.56 -23.91 -38.37
CA ALA A 745 30.56 -24.75 -39.57
C ALA A 745 29.74 -26.05 -39.38
N ASP A 746 28.53 -25.94 -38.84
CA ASP A 746 27.58 -27.06 -38.66
C ASP A 746 26.75 -27.28 -39.93
N PRO A 747 26.11 -28.46 -40.10
CA PRO A 747 25.21 -28.73 -41.22
C PRO A 747 24.05 -27.74 -41.34
N TYR A 748 23.74 -27.32 -42.56
CA TYR A 748 22.51 -26.57 -42.88
C TYR A 748 21.26 -27.41 -42.60
N LEU A 749 20.16 -26.74 -42.28
CA LEU A 749 18.87 -27.40 -42.10
C LEU A 749 18.39 -28.01 -43.42
N ASN A 750 17.88 -29.23 -43.36
CA ASN A 750 17.20 -29.89 -44.47
C ASN A 750 15.74 -30.14 -44.09
N GLY A 751 14.82 -29.33 -44.59
CA GLY A 751 13.42 -29.41 -44.18
C GLY A 751 12.57 -28.26 -44.68
N LEU A 752 11.34 -28.22 -44.18
CA LEU A 752 10.33 -27.21 -44.48
C LEU A 752 10.07 -26.33 -43.24
N MET A 753 9.83 -25.05 -43.48
CA MET A 753 9.27 -24.10 -42.53
C MET A 753 7.94 -23.56 -43.06
N ASP A 754 6.90 -23.62 -42.25
CA ASP A 754 5.55 -23.15 -42.60
C ASP A 754 5.30 -21.73 -42.09
N GLU A 755 5.81 -21.41 -40.90
CA GLU A 755 5.67 -20.06 -40.33
C GLU A 755 6.79 -19.84 -39.29
N PHE A 756 7.31 -18.61 -39.22
CA PHE A 756 8.25 -18.17 -38.19
C PHE A 756 7.78 -16.84 -37.59
N ARG A 757 7.64 -16.79 -36.26
CA ARG A 757 7.11 -15.62 -35.54
C ARG A 757 8.02 -15.22 -34.40
N ILE A 758 8.14 -13.91 -34.22
CA ILE A 758 8.86 -13.28 -33.11
C ILE A 758 7.91 -12.33 -32.39
N TYR A 759 7.76 -12.50 -31.08
CA TYR A 759 7.04 -11.61 -30.19
C TYR A 759 8.02 -10.89 -29.26
N ASN A 760 7.79 -9.60 -29.02
CA ASN A 760 8.58 -8.80 -28.07
C ASN A 760 8.10 -8.95 -26.60
N VAL A 761 7.29 -9.98 -26.34
CA VAL A 761 6.78 -10.38 -25.03
C VAL A 761 6.90 -11.89 -24.90
N ALA A 762 6.97 -12.38 -23.66
CA ALA A 762 6.87 -13.81 -23.38
C ALA A 762 5.40 -14.22 -23.32
N LEU A 763 4.95 -14.97 -24.33
CA LEU A 763 3.63 -15.60 -24.32
C LEU A 763 3.48 -16.56 -23.14
N SER A 764 2.31 -16.55 -22.53
CA SER A 764 1.95 -17.49 -21.45
C SER A 764 1.82 -18.93 -21.97
N PRO A 765 1.91 -19.95 -21.10
CA PRO A 765 1.66 -21.34 -21.50
C PRO A 765 0.30 -21.55 -22.19
N ALA A 766 -0.73 -20.81 -21.76
CA ALA A 766 -2.05 -20.86 -22.39
C ALA A 766 -2.03 -20.26 -23.81
N GLU A 767 -1.33 -19.14 -24.00
CA GLU A 767 -1.17 -18.53 -25.33
C GLU A 767 -0.36 -19.42 -26.28
N ILE A 768 0.69 -20.09 -25.80
CA ILE A 768 1.47 -21.06 -26.58
C ILE A 768 0.62 -22.29 -26.96
N ALA A 769 -0.21 -22.80 -26.04
CA ALA A 769 -1.13 -23.89 -26.35
C ALA A 769 -2.18 -23.48 -27.41
N ALA A 770 -2.67 -22.24 -27.34
CA ALA A 770 -3.59 -21.70 -28.32
C ALA A 770 -2.92 -21.47 -29.70
N THR A 771 -1.69 -20.93 -29.76
CA THR A 771 -1.00 -20.74 -31.05
C THR A 771 -0.78 -22.09 -31.74
N TYR A 772 -0.39 -23.12 -30.99
CA TYR A 772 -0.29 -24.48 -31.50
C TYR A 772 -1.63 -25.01 -32.05
N ALA A 773 -2.72 -24.87 -31.28
CA ALA A 773 -4.03 -25.38 -31.65
C ALA A 773 -4.66 -24.64 -32.86
N LEU A 774 -4.40 -23.34 -33.00
CA LEU A 774 -4.79 -22.51 -34.15
C LEU A 774 -3.97 -22.84 -35.40
N GLY A 775 -2.70 -23.23 -35.20
CA GLY A 775 -1.77 -23.56 -36.27
C GLY A 775 -1.07 -22.35 -36.89
N SER A 776 -0.28 -22.62 -37.93
CA SER A 776 0.59 -21.65 -38.62
C SER A 776 -0.16 -20.49 -39.28
N ASN A 777 -1.41 -20.70 -39.70
CA ASN A 777 -2.14 -19.69 -40.49
C ASN A 777 -2.95 -18.69 -39.66
N GLN A 778 -3.13 -18.94 -38.37
CA GLN A 778 -3.96 -18.12 -37.49
C GLN A 778 -3.15 -17.48 -36.35
N LEU A 779 -3.51 -16.25 -36.00
CA LEU A 779 -2.89 -15.46 -34.93
C LEU A 779 -3.80 -15.40 -33.72
N LEU A 780 -3.21 -15.15 -32.55
CA LEU A 780 -3.97 -14.75 -31.37
C LEU A 780 -4.67 -13.41 -31.64
N SER A 781 -5.92 -13.31 -31.23
CA SER A 781 -6.73 -12.11 -31.31
C SER A 781 -6.23 -11.08 -30.31
N THR A 782 -6.22 -9.82 -30.75
CA THR A 782 -5.98 -8.64 -29.91
C THR A 782 -7.28 -8.01 -29.42
N ASN A 783 -8.43 -8.54 -29.83
CA ASN A 783 -9.75 -8.01 -29.45
C ASN A 783 -10.23 -8.67 -28.14
N SER A 784 -11.02 -7.92 -27.36
CA SER A 784 -11.72 -8.49 -26.20
C SER A 784 -12.68 -9.58 -26.66
N PRO A 785 -12.63 -10.79 -26.07
CA PRO A 785 -13.52 -11.87 -26.45
C PRO A 785 -14.94 -11.64 -25.96
N THR A 786 -15.91 -12.10 -26.76
CA THR A 786 -17.27 -12.34 -26.27
C THR A 786 -17.27 -13.63 -25.45
N ILE A 787 -17.71 -13.55 -24.19
CA ILE A 787 -17.91 -14.71 -23.33
C ILE A 787 -19.31 -15.26 -23.60
N THR A 788 -19.40 -16.54 -23.91
CA THR A 788 -20.67 -17.27 -23.94
C THR A 788 -20.86 -18.02 -22.63
N PHE A 789 -22.11 -18.03 -22.17
CA PHE A 789 -22.52 -18.72 -20.95
C PHE A 789 -23.53 -19.81 -21.32
N SER A 790 -23.29 -21.03 -20.87
CA SER A 790 -24.24 -22.14 -21.02
C SER A 790 -24.39 -22.91 -19.72
N MET A 791 -25.57 -23.53 -19.53
CA MET A 791 -25.88 -24.34 -18.37
C MET A 791 -26.15 -25.78 -18.79
N SER A 792 -25.50 -26.72 -18.11
CA SER A 792 -25.83 -28.15 -18.16
C SER A 792 -25.98 -28.64 -16.72
N ALA A 793 -27.20 -29.04 -16.33
CA ALA A 793 -27.57 -29.29 -14.94
C ALA A 793 -27.15 -28.10 -14.02
N ASN A 794 -26.42 -28.37 -12.92
CA ASN A 794 -25.95 -27.36 -11.95
C ASN A 794 -24.53 -26.82 -12.24
N ASN A 795 -24.02 -27.01 -13.45
CA ASN A 795 -22.64 -26.64 -13.81
C ASN A 795 -22.62 -25.56 -14.91
N PRO A 796 -22.52 -24.27 -14.55
CA PRO A 796 -22.28 -23.21 -15.53
C PRO A 796 -20.97 -23.42 -16.27
N THR A 797 -21.01 -23.21 -17.58
CA THR A 797 -19.86 -23.26 -18.46
C THR A 797 -19.66 -21.91 -19.12
N LEU A 798 -18.46 -21.35 -18.95
CA LEU A 798 -18.00 -20.17 -19.67
C LEU A 798 -17.14 -20.63 -20.85
N SER A 799 -17.43 -20.11 -22.04
CA SER A 799 -16.62 -20.36 -23.23
C SER A 799 -16.26 -19.07 -23.95
N TRP A 800 -15.09 -19.04 -24.60
CA TRP A 800 -14.66 -17.91 -25.42
C TRP A 800 -13.74 -18.36 -26.57
N PRO A 801 -13.58 -17.53 -27.63
CA PRO A 801 -12.79 -17.89 -28.81
C PRO A 801 -11.35 -18.33 -28.48
N LEU A 802 -10.85 -19.35 -29.18
CA LEU A 802 -9.51 -19.93 -28.96
C LEU A 802 -8.37 -18.92 -29.20
N ASP A 803 -8.53 -18.06 -30.19
CA ASP A 803 -7.60 -16.96 -30.50
C ASP A 803 -7.45 -15.94 -29.37
N SER A 804 -8.40 -15.90 -28.44
CA SER A 804 -8.44 -15.00 -27.30
C SER A 804 -7.86 -15.69 -26.06
N ALA A 805 -6.57 -16.04 -26.13
CA ALA A 805 -5.85 -16.75 -25.07
C ALA A 805 -5.21 -15.81 -24.03
N GLY A 806 -4.76 -16.40 -22.91
CA GLY A 806 -4.04 -15.70 -21.84
C GLY A 806 -4.93 -15.05 -20.78
N PHE A 807 -6.25 -15.22 -20.85
CA PHE A 807 -7.17 -14.66 -19.86
C PHE A 807 -7.26 -15.55 -18.61
N THR A 808 -7.28 -14.89 -17.44
CA THR A 808 -7.66 -15.45 -16.16
C THR A 808 -9.14 -15.24 -15.92
N VAL A 809 -9.86 -16.31 -15.57
CA VAL A 809 -11.25 -16.22 -15.12
C VAL A 809 -11.24 -15.72 -13.69
N GLN A 810 -12.01 -14.67 -13.39
CA GLN A 810 -12.20 -14.18 -12.03
C GLN A 810 -13.67 -14.25 -11.63
N SER A 811 -13.91 -14.44 -10.33
CA SER A 811 -15.24 -14.47 -9.74
C SER A 811 -15.41 -13.45 -8.62
N ARG A 812 -16.66 -13.08 -8.33
CA ARG A 812 -17.06 -12.30 -7.15
C ARG A 812 -18.53 -12.51 -6.78
N THR A 813 -18.91 -12.20 -5.55
CA THR A 813 -20.27 -12.43 -5.03
C THR A 813 -21.21 -11.23 -5.16
N ASN A 814 -20.71 -10.06 -5.55
CA ASN A 814 -21.54 -8.87 -5.80
C ASN A 814 -20.83 -7.92 -6.78
N LEU A 815 -21.57 -6.99 -7.39
CA LEU A 815 -20.99 -6.07 -8.38
C LEU A 815 -20.39 -4.78 -7.81
N ILE A 816 -20.55 -4.52 -6.50
CA ILE A 816 -20.39 -3.19 -5.88
C ILE A 816 -19.11 -3.08 -5.02
N LEU A 817 -18.81 -4.08 -4.18
CA LEU A 817 -17.71 -4.08 -3.20
C LEU A 817 -16.92 -5.40 -3.24
N GLY A 818 -15.62 -5.32 -2.94
CA GLY A 818 -14.72 -6.47 -2.84
C GLY A 818 -13.86 -6.72 -4.09
N ASN A 819 -12.79 -7.49 -3.91
CA ASN A 819 -11.86 -7.81 -4.98
C ASN A 819 -12.37 -8.98 -5.82
N TRP A 820 -12.12 -8.92 -7.12
CA TRP A 820 -12.25 -10.08 -7.99
C TRP A 820 -11.21 -11.13 -7.61
N VAL A 821 -11.64 -12.39 -7.46
CA VAL A 821 -10.76 -13.49 -7.07
C VAL A 821 -10.50 -14.38 -8.29
N ASN A 822 -9.25 -14.77 -8.52
CA ASN A 822 -8.91 -15.70 -9.59
C ASN A 822 -9.58 -17.06 -9.35
N VAL A 823 -10.27 -17.58 -10.36
CA VAL A 823 -10.74 -18.95 -10.38
C VAL A 823 -9.57 -19.84 -10.74
N THR A 824 -9.00 -20.51 -9.74
CA THR A 824 -7.81 -21.36 -9.91
C THR A 824 -8.16 -22.81 -10.22
N LEU A 825 -9.37 -23.26 -9.87
CA LEU A 825 -9.86 -24.61 -10.16
C LEU A 825 -11.38 -24.60 -10.45
N PRO A 826 -11.85 -25.29 -11.51
CA PRO A 826 -11.03 -25.89 -12.57
C PRO A 826 -10.39 -24.81 -13.47
N THR A 827 -9.23 -25.13 -14.05
CA THR A 827 -8.55 -24.22 -14.98
C THR A 827 -9.19 -24.29 -16.38
N PRO A 828 -9.23 -23.18 -17.14
CA PRO A 828 -9.71 -23.19 -18.52
C PRO A 828 -8.97 -24.21 -19.40
N GLN A 829 -9.72 -24.94 -20.22
CA GLN A 829 -9.21 -25.96 -21.15
C GLN A 829 -9.63 -25.64 -22.58
N ILE A 830 -8.88 -26.14 -23.57
CA ILE A 830 -9.28 -26.07 -24.98
C ILE A 830 -10.23 -27.24 -25.28
N VAL A 831 -11.49 -26.94 -25.59
CA VAL A 831 -12.52 -27.92 -25.93
C VAL A 831 -13.27 -27.45 -27.17
N GLY A 832 -13.39 -28.31 -28.19
CA GLY A 832 -14.15 -27.98 -29.41
C GLY A 832 -13.66 -26.74 -30.17
N GLY A 833 -12.38 -26.40 -30.07
CA GLY A 833 -11.81 -25.19 -30.71
C GLY A 833 -12.12 -23.88 -29.98
N GLN A 834 -12.47 -23.94 -28.69
CA GLN A 834 -12.69 -22.79 -27.83
C GLN A 834 -12.03 -23.01 -26.47
N TRP A 835 -11.77 -21.91 -25.75
CA TRP A 835 -11.51 -22.00 -24.32
C TRP A 835 -12.82 -22.26 -23.58
N GLN A 836 -12.78 -23.17 -22.62
CA GLN A 836 -13.94 -23.55 -21.81
C GLN A 836 -13.54 -23.76 -20.35
N VAL A 837 -14.37 -23.29 -19.42
CA VAL A 837 -14.31 -23.67 -18.01
C VAL A 837 -15.71 -24.00 -17.49
N THR A 838 -15.85 -25.17 -16.86
CA THR A 838 -17.10 -25.62 -16.23
C THR A 838 -16.99 -25.49 -14.72
N LEU A 839 -17.78 -24.62 -14.13
CA LEU A 839 -17.67 -24.22 -12.73
C LEU A 839 -18.72 -24.97 -11.90
N PRO A 840 -18.34 -25.70 -10.84
CA PRO A 840 -19.31 -26.42 -10.01
C PRO A 840 -20.07 -25.44 -9.11
N VAL A 841 -21.41 -25.45 -9.16
CA VAL A 841 -22.26 -24.63 -8.29
C VAL A 841 -23.14 -25.54 -7.43
N THR A 842 -23.18 -25.28 -6.11
CA THR A 842 -24.11 -25.94 -5.19
C THR A 842 -25.34 -25.06 -4.93
N ALA A 843 -26.46 -25.66 -4.57
CA ALA A 843 -27.74 -24.97 -4.38
C ALA A 843 -27.74 -23.90 -3.26
N SER A 844 -26.66 -23.80 -2.47
CA SER A 844 -26.48 -22.83 -1.38
C SER A 844 -25.52 -21.67 -1.71
N THR A 845 -25.07 -21.54 -2.96
CA THR A 845 -24.06 -20.52 -3.32
C THR A 845 -24.72 -19.14 -3.55
N PRO A 846 -24.23 -18.04 -2.93
CA PRO A 846 -24.69 -16.69 -3.27
C PRO A 846 -24.41 -16.35 -4.74
N SER A 847 -25.18 -15.41 -5.30
CA SER A 847 -25.04 -14.95 -6.69
C SER A 847 -23.58 -14.66 -7.03
N THR A 848 -23.02 -15.38 -7.99
CA THR A 848 -21.61 -15.27 -8.38
C THR A 848 -21.50 -14.70 -9.79
N PHE A 849 -20.67 -13.66 -9.95
CA PHE A 849 -20.39 -12.97 -11.20
C PHE A 849 -19.01 -13.38 -11.69
N TYR A 850 -18.84 -13.50 -13.00
CA TYR A 850 -17.57 -13.89 -13.63
C TYR A 850 -17.10 -12.85 -14.64
N ARG A 851 -15.78 -12.70 -14.79
CA ARG A 851 -15.15 -11.94 -15.88
C ARG A 851 -13.87 -12.62 -16.35
N LEU A 852 -13.42 -12.23 -17.53
CA LEU A 852 -12.07 -12.50 -18.00
C LEU A 852 -11.18 -11.28 -17.73
N LEU A 853 -9.96 -11.53 -17.23
CA LEU A 853 -8.91 -10.53 -17.05
C LEU A 853 -7.65 -11.05 -17.76
N LYS A 854 -7.08 -10.27 -18.68
CA LYS A 854 -5.81 -10.60 -19.35
C LYS A 854 -4.65 -9.91 -18.65
#